data_AF-A0A7R9E7Y3-F1
#
_entry.id   AF-A0A7R9E7Y3-F1
#
_cell.length_a   1.000
_cell.length_b   1.000
_cell.length_c   1.000
_cell.angle_alpha   90.00
_cell.angle_beta   90.00
_cell.angle_gamma   90.00
#
_symmetry.space_group_name_H-M   'P 1'
#
loop_
_entity.id
_entity.type
_entity.pdbx_description
1 polymer ?
#
loop_
_entity_poly.entity_id
_entity_poly.type
_entity_poly.pdbx_seq_one_letter_code
_entity_poly.pdbx_strand_id
1 'polypeptide(L)'
;MRSILPHRTFMYYPATFVGNNSNLELKSCLLLNISLCEETESSEDFLVTIYNPISHEVSQYVRLPVSGDSYTVTDYNGNAAMLMTDIQLLISPRESVVSQLVPIPQSVLNIPYRNSSALNELVFRATDLPPLGFTSYHVTVSSSTGSSGTTRQSNDTNIGNTGISLEINATTGLVQSITNNGVSVAVQQEFLYYVGAEGNNTSSDTWASGAYKLNILETFMDMKISSSLIPTGDLVEEIHQVFSDWASQVIRVYKEESHVELEWLVGPIPINDNKGKEPISRFTTNLSTNKIFYTDSNGREMLRRERNHRPTWDVKLAEPAPGNYYPVTSKIVVTDEDKGLEFAVLNDRAQGGASMKDGQIEIMVSTLRGSQSGVHRRLLNDDAKGVGEALNETAYGEGLIARGRHFVFAGEIAGSDNVSLAAQERLLAQRILLAPWVFISRGSSAQTRSINRKQFVGLTRPLLENVQVLTLEPQDSRTVLLRLEHILERNEDSQLSQDVTVALQDILVGLDITSVKEMTLDGNKELSSLERLSWSSTDTKERPVIARKIEDPFTITLSPFQIRTFLSCTDTVPGMLTVHLIPHSHDDLGYRKTVDQYYYGKFSSIHKAGVQYIIDTVADVLSKDPKKRTGLDVQGLKLMGCRNVYEGLLYQTTRLGLNMDRVDKDGRGKLWEGKRRLSVKQRHGVSREEDYRAERDGNARNCIWTCDTDVVRRADSAVRLTTNNLIEWDILSTVETAFLWMWWQEQDEAVRNVYRNLINSGQIELIGGGWVMNDEASSHYQATIDQFAWGLRWLEKTFGVCGRPRIGWQIDPFGHSKETASIMAQMGFDGLFFSRLDYQDKESRLNTSTMEMVWEASESLGESTEEGTNTLQ
;
A
#
# COMPACT_ATOMS: atom_id res chain seq x y z
N MET A 1 -15.65 -2.11 11.20
CA MET A 1 -14.38 -2.01 10.44
C MET A 1 -13.76 -0.62 10.37
N ARG A 2 -14.50 0.52 10.36
CA ARG A 2 -13.93 1.89 10.49
C ARG A 2 -13.26 2.20 11.86
N SER A 3 -12.62 1.21 12.49
CA SER A 3 -12.19 1.23 13.89
C SER A 3 -10.98 0.33 14.20
N ILE A 4 -10.40 -0.33 13.20
CA ILE A 4 -9.33 -1.33 13.39
C ILE A 4 -7.97 -0.86 12.84
N LEU A 5 -7.96 -0.02 11.80
CA LEU A 5 -6.76 0.62 11.26
C LEU A 5 -6.93 2.15 11.08
N PRO A 6 -6.93 2.94 12.15
CA PRO A 6 -6.24 4.22 12.11
C PRO A 6 -4.72 3.94 12.11
N HIS A 7 -3.94 4.63 11.28
CA HIS A 7 -2.48 4.58 11.38
C HIS A 7 -2.08 5.00 12.81
N ARG A 8 -1.35 4.13 13.52
CA ARG A 8 -1.09 4.29 14.97
C ARG A 8 -0.02 5.34 15.31
N THR A 9 0.42 6.11 14.33
CA THR A 9 1.24 7.32 14.52
C THR A 9 0.45 8.34 15.36
N PHE A 10 0.83 8.47 16.63
CA PHE A 10 0.41 9.50 17.60
C PHE A 10 -1.08 9.70 17.99
N MET A 11 -2.08 9.08 17.36
CA MET A 11 -3.52 9.32 17.70
C MET A 11 -3.92 9.14 19.18
N TYR A 12 -3.11 8.48 20.01
CA TYR A 12 -3.38 8.34 21.45
C TYR A 12 -3.11 9.61 22.29
N TYR A 13 -2.45 10.64 21.74
CA TYR A 13 -2.00 11.83 22.49
C TYR A 13 -2.77 13.16 22.28
N PRO A 14 -3.44 13.47 21.15
CA PRO A 14 -4.17 14.73 21.00
C PRO A 14 -5.26 14.94 22.07
N ALA A 15 -5.92 13.87 22.49
CA ALA A 15 -7.00 13.89 23.48
C ALA A 15 -6.55 14.24 24.91
N THR A 16 -5.25 14.18 25.22
CA THR A 16 -4.71 14.46 26.57
C THR A 16 -3.92 15.77 26.66
N PHE A 17 -3.59 16.41 25.54
CA PHE A 17 -2.86 17.70 25.53
C PHE A 17 -3.73 18.96 25.50
N VAL A 18 -5.04 18.85 25.23
CA VAL A 18 -5.99 19.94 25.50
C VAL A 18 -6.30 19.92 27.00
N GLY A 19 -5.86 20.96 27.71
CA GLY A 19 -5.87 20.99 29.18
C GLY A 19 -7.25 20.76 29.82
N ASN A 20 -7.24 20.05 30.95
CA ASN A 20 -8.37 19.41 31.63
C ASN A 20 -9.43 20.36 32.27
N ASN A 21 -9.67 21.53 31.66
CA ASN A 21 -10.64 22.55 32.08
C ASN A 21 -11.45 23.13 30.90
N SER A 22 -11.21 22.73 29.64
CA SER A 22 -12.00 23.16 28.49
C SER A 22 -12.25 22.00 27.51
N ASN A 23 -13.45 21.41 27.59
CA ASN A 23 -13.88 20.33 26.71
C ASN A 23 -14.12 20.85 25.27
N LEU A 24 -13.06 20.94 24.47
CA LEU A 24 -13.12 21.24 23.05
C LEU A 24 -12.79 19.97 22.26
N GLU A 25 -13.78 19.47 21.54
CA GLU A 25 -13.68 18.25 20.72
C GLU A 25 -12.85 18.52 19.46
N LEU A 26 -11.91 17.64 19.14
CA LEU A 26 -11.16 17.65 17.88
C LEU A 26 -11.91 16.79 16.86
N LYS A 27 -12.48 17.41 15.83
CA LYS A 27 -13.22 16.73 14.77
C LYS A 27 -12.50 16.80 13.42
N SER A 28 -12.65 15.78 12.59
CA SER A 28 -12.04 15.71 11.26
C SER A 28 -13.08 15.79 10.14
N CYS A 29 -12.90 16.73 9.21
CA CYS A 29 -13.77 16.87 8.05
C CYS A 29 -13.35 15.91 6.93
N LEU A 30 -13.88 14.69 6.99
CA LEU A 30 -13.57 13.61 6.03
C LEU A 30 -14.19 13.81 4.63
N LEU A 31 -14.96 14.89 4.41
CA LEU A 31 -15.69 15.19 3.18
C LEU A 31 -15.25 16.51 2.50
N LEU A 32 -14.04 17.01 2.84
CA LEU A 32 -13.42 18.13 2.12
C LEU A 32 -13.25 17.84 0.61
N ASN A 33 -13.17 16.57 0.20
CA ASN A 33 -13.16 16.16 -1.21
C ASN A 33 -14.51 16.35 -1.94
N ILE A 34 -15.58 16.75 -1.27
CA ILE A 34 -16.80 17.29 -1.90
C ILE A 34 -17.11 18.71 -1.38
N SER A 35 -16.08 19.37 -0.83
CA SER A 35 -16.15 20.73 -0.29
C SER A 35 -17.31 20.87 0.72
N LEU A 36 -17.38 19.92 1.67
CA LEU A 36 -18.36 19.83 2.76
C LEU A 36 -17.64 19.64 4.10
N CYS A 37 -17.96 20.48 5.09
CA CYS A 37 -17.43 20.41 6.46
C CYS A 37 -18.41 21.09 7.41
N GLU A 38 -19.26 20.31 8.11
CA GLU A 38 -20.28 20.83 9.03
C GLU A 38 -19.64 21.81 10.04
N GLU A 39 -18.46 21.46 10.53
CA GLU A 39 -17.68 22.18 11.53
C GLU A 39 -17.38 23.64 11.14
N THR A 40 -17.05 23.91 9.87
CA THR A 40 -16.69 25.25 9.36
C THR A 40 -17.85 25.96 8.65
N GLU A 41 -18.85 25.22 8.16
CA GLU A 41 -20.07 25.78 7.59
C GLU A 41 -21.03 26.31 8.68
N SER A 42 -21.03 25.71 9.88
CA SER A 42 -21.96 26.08 10.95
C SER A 42 -21.37 27.00 12.04
N SER A 43 -20.18 27.60 11.82
CA SER A 43 -19.44 28.28 12.89
C SER A 43 -18.68 29.52 12.40
N GLU A 44 -18.89 30.65 13.08
CA GLU A 44 -18.24 31.93 12.78
C GLU A 44 -16.93 32.16 13.56
N ASP A 45 -16.61 31.29 14.53
CA ASP A 45 -15.41 31.29 15.39
C ASP A 45 -15.01 29.84 15.67
N PHE A 46 -13.88 29.39 15.11
CA PHE A 46 -13.39 28.03 15.29
C PHE A 46 -11.85 27.95 15.29
N LEU A 47 -11.33 26.90 15.95
CA LEU A 47 -9.91 26.58 15.95
C LEU A 47 -9.62 25.48 14.91
N VAL A 48 -8.60 25.70 14.09
CA VAL A 48 -8.05 24.71 13.14
C VAL A 48 -6.73 24.21 13.72
N THR A 49 -6.63 22.93 14.09
CA THR A 49 -5.39 22.33 14.60
C THR A 49 -4.85 21.34 13.59
N ILE A 50 -3.60 21.51 13.19
CA ILE A 50 -2.99 20.77 12.08
C ILE A 50 -1.83 19.95 12.63
N TYR A 51 -1.92 18.64 12.53
CA TYR A 51 -0.90 17.69 12.98
C TYR A 51 -0.05 17.21 11.80
N ASN A 52 1.27 17.39 11.90
CA ASN A 52 2.26 16.94 10.93
C ASN A 52 2.84 15.56 11.33
N PRO A 53 2.56 14.48 10.58
CA PRO A 53 3.12 13.14 10.82
C PRO A 53 4.52 12.91 10.21
N ILE A 54 5.11 13.91 9.56
CA ILE A 54 6.41 13.83 8.90
C ILE A 54 7.53 14.25 9.87
N SER A 55 8.75 13.76 9.65
CA SER A 55 9.93 13.98 10.50
C SER A 55 10.69 15.28 10.21
N HIS A 56 10.17 16.05 9.27
CA HIS A 56 10.65 17.33 8.80
C HIS A 56 9.61 18.40 9.12
N GLU A 57 10.05 19.66 9.18
CA GLU A 57 9.14 20.80 9.19
C GLU A 57 8.47 20.90 7.81
N VAL A 58 7.14 21.06 7.76
CA VAL A 58 6.41 21.13 6.48
C VAL A 58 5.44 22.31 6.46
N SER A 59 5.31 22.96 5.31
CA SER A 59 4.22 23.90 5.04
C SER A 59 3.13 23.24 4.19
N GLN A 60 1.88 23.63 4.40
CA GLN A 60 0.74 23.10 3.64
C GLN A 60 -0.33 24.18 3.40
N TYR A 61 -0.91 24.20 2.20
CA TYR A 61 -2.12 24.98 1.93
C TYR A 61 -3.36 24.24 2.46
N VAL A 62 -4.04 24.86 3.42
CA VAL A 62 -5.27 24.38 4.05
C VAL A 62 -6.46 24.91 3.25
N ARG A 63 -7.43 24.05 2.94
CA ARG A 63 -8.69 24.43 2.26
C ARG A 63 -9.89 23.98 3.09
N LEU A 64 -10.79 24.91 3.44
CA LEU A 64 -11.97 24.64 4.25
C LEU A 64 -13.23 25.27 3.60
N PRO A 65 -14.31 24.51 3.35
CA PRO A 65 -15.53 25.08 2.79
C PRO A 65 -16.22 25.96 3.84
N VAL A 66 -16.70 27.12 3.42
CA VAL A 66 -17.20 28.17 4.30
C VAL A 66 -18.44 28.87 3.74
N SER A 67 -19.25 29.40 4.66
CA SER A 67 -20.56 30.01 4.37
C SER A 67 -20.56 31.55 4.46
N GLY A 68 -19.44 32.18 4.82
CA GLY A 68 -19.29 33.64 4.94
C GLY A 68 -18.48 34.29 3.80
N ASP A 69 -18.66 35.61 3.62
CA ASP A 69 -18.04 36.40 2.55
C ASP A 69 -16.63 36.93 2.89
N SER A 70 -16.19 36.81 4.14
CA SER A 70 -14.86 37.25 4.59
C SER A 70 -14.44 36.54 5.88
N TYR A 71 -13.15 36.22 5.98
CA TYR A 71 -12.56 35.57 7.14
C TYR A 71 -11.23 36.21 7.51
N THR A 72 -10.85 36.08 8.77
CA THR A 72 -9.51 36.38 9.28
C THR A 72 -8.94 35.10 9.88
N VAL A 73 -7.74 34.72 9.44
CA VAL A 73 -6.96 33.63 10.01
C VAL A 73 -5.85 34.23 10.86
N THR A 74 -5.74 33.81 12.11
CA THR A 74 -4.69 34.27 13.04
C THR A 74 -3.85 33.10 13.52
N ASP A 75 -2.56 33.35 13.66
CA ASP A 75 -1.59 32.36 14.10
C ASP A 75 -1.33 32.44 15.62
N TYR A 76 -0.51 31.52 16.10
CA TYR A 76 0.08 31.56 17.44
C TYR A 76 1.59 31.19 17.41
N ASN A 77 2.25 31.29 16.26
CA ASN A 77 3.67 30.97 16.13
C ASN A 77 4.54 32.05 16.82
N GLY A 78 5.81 31.70 17.08
CA GLY A 78 6.82 32.64 17.60
C GLY A 78 7.16 32.52 19.09
N ASN A 79 6.66 31.52 19.83
CA ASN A 79 7.08 31.24 21.23
C ASN A 79 7.83 29.90 21.40
N ALA A 80 8.09 29.15 20.33
CA ALA A 80 8.77 27.84 20.39
C ALA A 80 10.14 27.89 21.11
N ALA A 81 10.91 28.96 20.90
CA ALA A 81 12.23 29.19 21.50
C ALA A 81 12.25 29.40 23.03
N MET A 82 11.11 29.36 23.73
CA MET A 82 11.01 29.52 25.19
C MET A 82 10.45 28.30 25.94
N LEU A 83 10.21 27.17 25.28
CA LEU A 83 9.59 25.98 25.89
C LEU A 83 10.53 25.11 26.77
N MET A 84 11.73 25.59 27.11
CA MET A 84 12.68 24.89 27.99
C MET A 84 12.57 25.22 29.49
N THR A 85 11.63 26.06 29.90
CA THR A 85 11.40 26.40 31.33
C THR A 85 9.92 26.55 31.67
N ASP A 86 9.53 26.17 32.89
CA ASP A 86 8.17 26.23 33.44
C ASP A 86 7.65 27.67 33.68
N ILE A 87 7.50 28.46 32.61
CA ILE A 87 6.99 29.82 32.66
C ILE A 87 5.73 29.91 31.79
N GLN A 88 4.58 29.95 32.46
CA GLN A 88 3.25 30.12 31.85
C GLN A 88 3.06 31.54 31.30
N LEU A 89 3.72 31.85 30.18
CA LEU A 89 3.58 33.12 29.46
C LEU A 89 2.38 33.09 28.50
N LEU A 90 1.55 34.12 28.61
CA LEU A 90 0.34 34.33 27.81
C LEU A 90 0.69 34.39 26.31
N ILE A 91 0.34 33.34 25.56
CA ILE A 91 0.43 33.33 24.09
C ILE A 91 -0.60 34.31 23.55
N SER A 92 -0.15 35.53 23.28
CA SER A 92 -0.93 36.51 22.53
C SER A 92 -0.86 36.16 21.04
N PRO A 93 -1.97 36.22 20.27
CA PRO A 93 -1.91 36.06 18.82
C PRO A 93 -1.01 37.15 18.23
N ARG A 94 -0.15 36.80 17.27
CA ARG A 94 0.90 37.71 16.79
C ARG A 94 0.70 38.22 15.37
N GLU A 95 0.25 37.38 14.44
CA GLU A 95 0.10 37.81 13.06
C GLU A 95 -1.22 37.34 12.40
N SER A 96 -1.65 38.11 11.41
CA SER A 96 -2.76 37.73 10.53
C SER A 96 -2.17 36.95 9.37
N VAL A 97 -2.53 35.67 9.26
CA VAL A 97 -2.12 34.84 8.13
C VAL A 97 -2.84 35.33 6.88
N VAL A 98 -2.13 35.39 5.75
CA VAL A 98 -2.76 35.67 4.46
C VAL A 98 -3.78 34.57 4.16
N SER A 99 -4.99 34.95 3.76
CA SER A 99 -6.06 34.00 3.42
C SER A 99 -6.92 34.55 2.29
N GLN A 100 -7.34 33.67 1.39
CA GLN A 100 -8.17 33.97 0.23
C GLN A 100 -9.45 33.13 0.25
N LEU A 101 -10.51 33.60 -0.41
CA LEU A 101 -11.70 32.79 -0.72
C LEU A 101 -11.65 32.37 -2.19
N VAL A 102 -11.77 31.07 -2.44
CA VAL A 102 -11.79 30.48 -3.79
C VAL A 102 -13.18 29.91 -4.07
N PRO A 103 -13.86 30.30 -5.16
CA PRO A 103 -15.16 29.73 -5.53
C PRO A 103 -15.08 28.21 -5.76
N ILE A 104 -16.04 27.47 -5.22
CA ILE A 104 -16.12 26.01 -5.40
C ILE A 104 -16.48 25.69 -6.86
N PRO A 105 -15.79 24.74 -7.54
CA PRO A 105 -16.07 24.41 -8.94
C PRO A 105 -17.52 23.98 -9.16
N GLN A 106 -18.13 24.41 -10.27
CA GLN A 106 -19.53 24.11 -10.56
C GLN A 106 -19.81 22.60 -10.64
N SER A 107 -18.86 21.78 -11.09
CA SER A 107 -18.99 20.31 -11.08
C SER A 107 -19.04 19.72 -9.67
N VAL A 108 -18.39 20.35 -8.68
CA VAL A 108 -18.44 19.97 -7.27
C VAL A 108 -19.76 20.44 -6.63
N LEU A 109 -20.21 21.66 -6.94
CA LEU A 109 -21.53 22.15 -6.51
C LEU A 109 -22.68 21.27 -7.05
N ASN A 110 -22.51 20.71 -8.25
CA ASN A 110 -23.50 19.86 -8.92
C ASN A 110 -23.54 18.39 -8.42
N ILE A 111 -22.67 17.97 -7.49
CA ILE A 111 -22.68 16.59 -6.96
C ILE A 111 -24.04 16.32 -6.28
N PRO A 112 -24.87 15.37 -6.76
CA PRO A 112 -26.28 15.27 -6.35
C PRO A 112 -26.53 14.99 -4.86
N TYR A 113 -25.53 14.46 -4.16
CA TYR A 113 -25.55 14.11 -2.73
C TYR A 113 -24.70 15.05 -1.86
N ARG A 114 -24.21 16.19 -2.40
CA ARG A 114 -23.50 17.21 -1.63
C ARG A 114 -24.48 18.07 -0.83
N ASN A 115 -24.79 17.64 0.39
CA ASN A 115 -25.60 18.41 1.33
C ASN A 115 -24.76 19.47 2.07
N SER A 116 -24.39 20.55 1.39
CA SER A 116 -23.54 21.64 1.89
C SER A 116 -24.03 22.99 1.37
N SER A 117 -23.94 24.04 2.20
CA SER A 117 -24.31 25.42 1.84
C SER A 117 -23.12 26.27 1.40
N ALA A 118 -21.89 25.81 1.65
CA ALA A 118 -20.68 26.51 1.22
C ALA A 118 -20.65 26.72 -0.30
N LEU A 119 -20.28 27.94 -0.70
CA LEU A 119 -20.01 28.34 -2.09
C LEU A 119 -18.53 28.64 -2.35
N ASN A 120 -17.76 28.88 -1.28
CA ASN A 120 -16.34 29.19 -1.33
C ASN A 120 -15.54 28.25 -0.40
N GLU A 121 -14.27 28.06 -0.74
CA GLU A 121 -13.26 27.50 0.15
C GLU A 121 -12.37 28.62 0.69
N LEU A 122 -12.22 28.70 2.01
CA LEU A 122 -11.19 29.47 2.67
C LEU A 122 -9.86 28.75 2.50
N VAL A 123 -8.90 29.42 1.87
CA VAL A 123 -7.55 28.90 1.65
C VAL A 123 -6.53 29.77 2.35
N PHE A 124 -5.69 29.16 3.19
CA PHE A 124 -4.55 29.80 3.85
C PHE A 124 -3.35 28.85 3.86
N ARG A 125 -2.12 29.38 3.94
CA ARG A 125 -0.92 28.56 4.12
C ARG A 125 -0.66 28.39 5.61
N ALA A 126 -0.69 27.14 6.08
CA ALA A 126 -0.13 26.80 7.38
C ALA A 126 1.37 26.59 7.20
N THR A 127 2.17 27.51 7.74
CA THR A 127 3.62 27.43 7.63
C THR A 127 4.22 26.61 8.77
N ASP A 128 5.41 26.07 8.50
CA ASP A 128 6.37 25.64 9.52
C ASP A 128 5.77 24.68 10.57
N LEU A 129 5.00 23.69 10.08
CA LEU A 129 4.34 22.70 10.93
C LEU A 129 5.40 21.78 11.55
N PRO A 130 5.55 21.76 12.89
CA PRO A 130 6.66 21.10 13.54
C PRO A 130 6.67 19.58 13.33
N PRO A 131 7.85 18.93 13.21
CA PRO A 131 7.96 17.50 12.95
C PRO A 131 7.36 16.65 14.07
N LEU A 132 6.59 15.63 13.69
CA LEU A 132 5.75 14.80 14.58
C LEU A 132 4.91 15.64 15.58
N GLY A 133 4.51 16.84 15.16
CA GLY A 133 3.97 17.89 16.01
C GLY A 133 2.66 18.48 15.50
N PHE A 134 2.15 19.52 16.16
CA PHE A 134 0.98 20.26 15.68
C PHE A 134 1.10 21.76 15.92
N THR A 135 0.39 22.53 15.09
CA THR A 135 0.13 23.97 15.27
C THR A 135 -1.37 24.24 15.15
N SER A 136 -1.91 25.08 16.03
CA SER A 136 -3.29 25.59 15.96
C SER A 136 -3.34 26.99 15.35
N TYR A 137 -4.38 27.26 14.57
CA TYR A 137 -4.75 28.56 13.97
C TYR A 137 -6.17 28.91 14.40
N HIS A 138 -6.47 30.20 14.62
CA HIS A 138 -7.82 30.66 14.99
C HIS A 138 -8.46 31.42 13.82
N VAL A 139 -9.66 30.99 13.45
CA VAL A 139 -10.39 31.48 12.27
C VAL A 139 -11.70 32.11 12.72
N THR A 140 -11.94 33.33 12.26
CA THR A 140 -13.19 34.08 12.54
C THR A 140 -13.74 34.73 11.28
N VAL A 141 -15.06 34.81 11.15
CA VAL A 141 -15.71 35.65 10.12
C VAL A 141 -15.33 37.11 10.34
N SER A 142 -14.95 37.81 9.27
CA SER A 142 -14.59 39.24 9.29
C SER A 142 -15.79 40.10 8.94
N SER A 143 -15.97 41.22 9.65
CA SER A 143 -17.02 42.21 9.35
C SER A 143 -16.63 43.21 8.25
N SER A 144 -15.45 43.06 7.66
CA SER A 144 -14.97 43.87 6.53
C SER A 144 -15.19 43.15 5.21
N THR A 145 -15.92 43.78 4.29
CA THR A 145 -15.92 43.40 2.87
C THR A 145 -14.50 43.53 2.32
N GLY A 146 -13.83 42.39 2.13
CA GLY A 146 -12.50 42.35 1.51
C GLY A 146 -12.52 42.99 0.13
N SER A 147 -11.45 43.70 -0.23
CA SER A 147 -11.29 44.26 -1.57
C SER A 147 -11.32 43.14 -2.61
N SER A 148 -12.24 43.21 -3.58
CA SER A 148 -12.27 42.27 -4.70
C SER A 148 -10.90 42.19 -5.37
N GLY A 149 -10.35 40.98 -5.47
CA GLY A 149 -9.03 40.76 -6.08
C GLY A 149 -8.97 41.31 -7.50
N THR A 150 -7.80 41.84 -7.87
CA THR A 150 -7.58 42.45 -9.19
C THR A 150 -7.97 41.49 -10.30
N THR A 151 -9.05 41.81 -11.01
CA THR A 151 -9.58 40.96 -12.07
C THR A 151 -8.63 40.98 -13.26
N ARG A 152 -7.79 39.95 -13.41
CA ARG A 152 -7.09 39.70 -14.68
C ARG A 152 -8.15 39.61 -15.79
N GLN A 153 -7.82 40.10 -16.99
CA GLN A 153 -8.75 40.02 -18.12
C GLN A 153 -8.96 38.57 -18.53
N SER A 154 -10.17 38.22 -18.98
CA SER A 154 -10.62 36.86 -19.33
C SER A 154 -9.86 36.16 -20.47
N ASN A 155 -8.82 36.79 -21.00
CA ASN A 155 -8.02 36.33 -22.13
C ASN A 155 -6.60 35.92 -21.70
N ASP A 156 -6.27 36.03 -20.41
CA ASP A 156 -5.02 35.51 -19.87
C ASP A 156 -5.14 33.98 -19.71
N THR A 157 -4.23 33.26 -20.36
CA THR A 157 -4.20 31.79 -20.39
C THR A 157 -3.19 31.19 -19.43
N ASN A 158 -2.46 32.03 -18.68
CA ASN A 158 -1.24 31.63 -17.98
C ASN A 158 -1.39 31.81 -16.47
N ILE A 159 -1.22 30.71 -15.73
CA ILE A 159 -1.16 30.70 -14.26
C ILE A 159 0.24 30.33 -13.77
N GLY A 160 0.65 30.84 -12.62
CA GLY A 160 1.98 30.53 -12.11
C GLY A 160 2.38 31.13 -10.77
N ASN A 161 3.58 30.78 -10.35
CA ASN A 161 4.33 31.38 -9.24
C ASN A 161 5.71 31.85 -9.72
N THR A 162 6.69 31.99 -8.81
CA THR A 162 8.05 32.45 -9.14
C THR A 162 8.93 31.40 -9.82
N GLY A 163 8.66 30.11 -9.63
CA GLY A 163 9.41 28.99 -10.20
C GLY A 163 8.67 28.27 -11.33
N ILE A 164 7.39 27.94 -11.13
CA ILE A 164 6.58 27.19 -12.10
C ILE A 164 5.44 28.03 -12.71
N SER A 165 5.24 27.89 -14.02
CA SER A 165 4.08 28.44 -14.74
C SER A 165 3.52 27.45 -15.76
N LEU A 166 2.22 27.55 -16.03
CA LEU A 166 1.47 26.69 -16.95
C LEU A 166 0.70 27.55 -17.95
N GLU A 167 0.77 27.16 -19.21
CA GLU A 167 0.11 27.82 -20.35
C GLU A 167 -1.06 26.96 -20.85
N ILE A 168 -2.24 27.58 -21.03
CA ILE A 168 -3.37 26.99 -21.74
C ILE A 168 -3.38 27.42 -23.21
N ASN A 169 -3.61 26.48 -24.12
CA ASN A 169 -3.86 26.81 -25.52
C ASN A 169 -5.23 27.50 -25.67
N ALA A 170 -5.23 28.77 -26.08
CA ALA A 170 -6.44 29.60 -26.23
C ALA A 170 -7.47 29.08 -27.26
N THR A 171 -7.14 28.06 -28.07
CA THR A 171 -8.04 27.49 -29.09
C THR A 171 -8.65 26.16 -28.64
N THR A 172 -7.92 25.32 -27.90
CA THR A 172 -8.40 24.01 -27.43
C THR A 172 -8.84 23.99 -25.96
N GLY A 173 -8.42 24.95 -25.14
CA GLY A 173 -8.66 24.96 -23.69
C GLY A 173 -7.82 23.94 -22.90
N LEU A 174 -6.90 23.25 -23.57
CA LEU A 174 -5.99 22.26 -22.97
C LEU A 174 -4.67 22.90 -22.51
N VAL A 175 -3.93 22.19 -21.65
CA VAL A 175 -2.53 22.52 -21.35
C VAL A 175 -1.71 22.50 -22.64
N GLN A 176 -0.77 23.45 -22.75
CA GLN A 176 0.16 23.58 -23.88
C GLN A 176 1.62 23.40 -23.45
N SER A 177 2.00 24.02 -22.34
CA SER A 177 3.35 23.93 -21.77
C SER A 177 3.32 24.03 -20.25
N ILE A 178 4.31 23.39 -19.61
CA ILE A 178 4.67 23.62 -18.21
C ILE A 178 6.12 24.10 -18.22
N THR A 179 6.39 25.22 -17.57
CA THR A 179 7.72 25.81 -17.46
C THR A 179 8.13 25.89 -16.01
N ASN A 180 9.25 25.25 -15.65
CA ASN A 180 9.77 25.16 -14.29
C ASN A 180 11.20 25.72 -14.26
N ASN A 181 11.46 26.69 -13.39
CA ASN A 181 12.74 27.41 -13.25
C ASN A 181 13.32 27.93 -14.58
N GLY A 182 12.44 28.29 -15.52
CA GLY A 182 12.79 28.79 -16.86
C GLY A 182 12.89 27.72 -17.96
N VAL A 183 12.85 26.43 -17.61
CA VAL A 183 12.92 25.31 -18.56
C VAL A 183 11.51 24.84 -18.89
N SER A 184 11.19 24.79 -20.18
CA SER A 184 9.82 24.57 -20.68
C SER A 184 9.67 23.22 -21.39
N VAL A 185 8.73 22.41 -20.91
CA VAL A 185 8.31 21.16 -21.54
C VAL A 185 6.93 21.38 -22.18
N ALA A 186 6.82 21.10 -23.47
CA ALA A 186 5.53 21.11 -24.16
C ALA A 186 4.72 19.89 -23.71
N VAL A 187 3.49 20.10 -23.25
CA VAL A 187 2.61 19.03 -22.75
C VAL A 187 1.15 19.33 -23.04
N GLN A 188 0.50 18.39 -23.73
CA GLN A 188 -0.95 18.36 -23.95
C GLN A 188 -1.56 17.32 -23.01
N GLN A 189 -2.43 17.76 -22.09
CA GLN A 189 -3.20 16.90 -21.19
C GLN A 189 -4.64 16.75 -21.69
N GLU A 190 -5.15 15.53 -21.72
CA GLU A 190 -6.48 15.17 -22.25
C GLU A 190 -7.15 14.12 -21.35
N PHE A 191 -8.49 14.17 -21.25
CA PHE A 191 -9.28 13.04 -20.78
C PHE A 191 -9.78 12.22 -21.97
N LEU A 192 -9.65 10.90 -21.88
CA LEU A 192 -10.14 9.94 -22.88
C LEU A 192 -10.80 8.76 -22.16
N TYR A 193 -11.33 7.80 -22.89
CA TYR A 193 -11.76 6.53 -22.31
C TYR A 193 -11.60 5.39 -23.31
N TYR A 194 -11.26 4.21 -22.80
CA TYR A 194 -11.38 2.98 -23.55
C TYR A 194 -12.80 2.42 -23.43
N VAL A 195 -13.29 1.77 -24.50
CA VAL A 195 -14.52 0.98 -24.44
C VAL A 195 -14.15 -0.44 -23.99
N GLY A 196 -14.70 -0.87 -22.86
CA GLY A 196 -14.46 -2.22 -22.35
C GLY A 196 -15.16 -3.28 -23.21
N ALA A 197 -14.44 -4.33 -23.59
CA ALA A 197 -14.97 -5.38 -24.47
C ALA A 197 -16.12 -6.17 -23.81
N GLU A 198 -17.18 -6.45 -24.58
CA GLU A 198 -18.40 -7.19 -24.15
C GLU A 198 -18.27 -8.71 -24.33
N GLY A 199 -17.06 -9.25 -24.16
CA GLY A 199 -16.70 -10.61 -24.54
C GLY A 199 -17.56 -11.71 -23.89
N ASN A 200 -17.92 -12.74 -24.67
CA ASN A 200 -18.76 -13.86 -24.22
C ASN A 200 -18.06 -14.88 -23.28
N ASN A 201 -16.81 -14.61 -22.90
CA ASN A 201 -15.96 -15.39 -22.00
C ASN A 201 -15.66 -16.85 -22.41
N THR A 202 -15.90 -17.25 -23.66
CA THR A 202 -15.65 -18.64 -24.12
C THR A 202 -14.19 -18.99 -24.40
N SER A 203 -13.33 -18.01 -24.69
CA SER A 203 -11.88 -18.20 -24.87
C SER A 203 -11.10 -16.95 -24.43
N SER A 204 -9.77 -17.03 -24.43
CA SER A 204 -8.85 -15.91 -24.12
C SER A 204 -9.20 -14.62 -24.87
N ASP A 205 -9.47 -14.80 -26.16
CA ASP A 205 -9.67 -13.75 -27.16
C ASP A 205 -11.10 -13.17 -27.10
N THR A 206 -11.98 -13.82 -26.33
CA THR A 206 -13.37 -13.41 -26.14
C THR A 206 -13.73 -13.13 -24.68
N TRP A 207 -12.74 -12.93 -23.79
CA TRP A 207 -13.00 -12.43 -22.44
C TRP A 207 -13.46 -10.97 -22.44
N ALA A 208 -14.47 -10.65 -21.63
CA ALA A 208 -14.88 -9.28 -21.39
C ALA A 208 -13.80 -8.47 -20.64
N SER A 209 -13.92 -7.15 -20.68
CA SER A 209 -13.32 -6.29 -19.65
C SER A 209 -14.17 -6.37 -18.38
N GLY A 210 -13.54 -6.50 -17.22
CA GLY A 210 -14.21 -6.61 -15.93
C GLY A 210 -13.35 -6.10 -14.78
N ALA A 211 -13.60 -6.58 -13.56
CA ALA A 211 -12.88 -6.14 -12.37
C ALA A 211 -11.36 -6.40 -12.46
N TYR A 212 -10.95 -7.51 -13.07
CA TYR A 212 -9.56 -7.96 -13.15
C TYR A 212 -9.00 -7.89 -14.57
N LYS A 213 -9.77 -8.31 -15.60
CA LYS A 213 -9.30 -8.18 -16.98
C LYS A 213 -9.52 -6.75 -17.48
N LEU A 214 -8.45 -6.17 -17.98
CA LEU A 214 -8.47 -5.02 -18.88
C LEU A 214 -8.51 -5.53 -20.33
N ASN A 215 -9.64 -5.37 -21.02
CA ASN A 215 -9.76 -5.68 -22.45
C ASN A 215 -10.46 -4.52 -23.18
N ILE A 216 -9.72 -3.85 -24.07
CA ILE A 216 -10.07 -2.51 -24.54
C ILE A 216 -10.21 -2.43 -26.05
N LEU A 217 -11.26 -1.76 -26.49
CA LEU A 217 -11.44 -1.25 -27.84
C LEU A 217 -11.10 0.24 -27.84
N GLU A 218 -10.20 0.66 -28.72
CA GLU A 218 -9.82 2.07 -28.84
C GLU A 218 -11.03 2.91 -29.30
N THR A 219 -11.26 4.03 -28.62
CA THR A 219 -12.26 5.04 -28.99
C THR A 219 -11.75 6.38 -28.47
N PHE A 220 -11.98 7.44 -29.24
CA PHE A 220 -11.63 8.81 -28.83
C PHE A 220 -12.90 9.48 -28.30
N MET A 221 -12.82 10.25 -27.22
CA MET A 221 -13.90 11.14 -26.84
C MET A 221 -13.81 12.38 -27.73
N ASP A 222 -14.91 12.75 -28.38
CA ASP A 222 -15.02 14.00 -29.13
C ASP A 222 -15.49 15.09 -28.15
N MET A 223 -14.61 16.02 -27.78
CA MET A 223 -14.74 16.81 -26.57
C MET A 223 -14.86 18.30 -26.85
N LYS A 224 -15.92 18.91 -26.30
CA LYS A 224 -16.05 20.37 -26.23
C LYS A 224 -15.58 20.86 -24.86
N ILE A 225 -14.27 21.03 -24.72
CA ILE A 225 -13.68 21.63 -23.52
C ILE A 225 -14.19 23.07 -23.34
N SER A 226 -14.49 23.45 -22.10
CA SER A 226 -14.61 24.84 -21.68
C SER A 226 -13.70 25.09 -20.48
N SER A 227 -13.08 26.27 -20.44
CA SER A 227 -12.05 26.60 -19.45
C SER A 227 -12.30 27.99 -18.91
N SER A 228 -12.29 28.15 -17.59
CA SER A 228 -12.47 29.42 -16.90
C SER A 228 -11.35 29.66 -15.91
N LEU A 229 -10.55 30.69 -16.15
CA LEU A 229 -9.61 31.25 -15.18
C LEU A 229 -10.39 31.83 -13.99
N ILE A 230 -10.03 31.41 -12.78
CA ILE A 230 -10.56 31.96 -11.53
C ILE A 230 -9.75 33.22 -11.17
N PRO A 231 -10.36 34.30 -10.62
CA PRO A 231 -9.63 35.49 -10.22
C PRO A 231 -8.44 35.17 -9.32
N THR A 232 -7.24 35.59 -9.74
CA THR A 232 -5.97 35.19 -9.12
C THR A 232 -5.81 35.77 -7.72
N GLY A 233 -5.49 34.93 -6.75
CA GLY A 233 -5.22 35.32 -5.36
C GLY A 233 -3.74 35.20 -4.99
N ASP A 234 -3.40 35.71 -3.80
CA ASP A 234 -2.02 35.76 -3.30
C ASP A 234 -1.46 34.39 -2.86
N LEU A 235 -2.27 33.31 -2.89
CA LEU A 235 -1.85 31.96 -2.48
C LEU A 235 -2.06 30.87 -3.53
N VAL A 236 -3.04 31.02 -4.42
CA VAL A 236 -3.27 30.08 -5.54
C VAL A 236 -3.78 30.80 -6.79
N GLU A 237 -3.47 30.25 -7.95
CA GLU A 237 -4.15 30.54 -9.21
C GLU A 237 -4.78 29.25 -9.74
N GLU A 238 -6.06 29.29 -10.17
CA GLU A 238 -6.79 28.12 -10.65
C GLU A 238 -7.40 28.33 -12.04
N ILE A 239 -7.42 27.25 -12.84
CA ILE A 239 -8.23 27.16 -14.06
C ILE A 239 -9.16 25.96 -13.91
N HIS A 240 -10.46 26.21 -14.00
CA HIS A 240 -11.48 25.15 -13.98
C HIS A 240 -11.77 24.75 -15.43
N GLN A 241 -11.65 23.46 -15.75
CA GLN A 241 -11.93 22.88 -17.06
C GLN A 241 -13.13 21.92 -16.95
N VAL A 242 -14.16 22.14 -17.76
CA VAL A 242 -15.23 21.17 -17.97
C VAL A 242 -14.97 20.46 -19.30
N PHE A 243 -14.88 19.14 -19.23
CA PHE A 243 -14.50 18.26 -20.33
C PHE A 243 -15.74 17.57 -20.92
N SER A 244 -16.69 17.17 -20.06
CA SER A 244 -18.03 16.70 -20.43
C SER A 244 -18.99 16.84 -19.25
N ASP A 245 -20.27 16.51 -19.42
CA ASP A 245 -21.27 16.48 -18.33
C ASP A 245 -20.90 15.52 -17.17
N TRP A 246 -19.91 14.63 -17.39
CA TRP A 246 -19.42 13.63 -16.44
C TRP A 246 -17.90 13.68 -16.25
N ALA A 247 -17.20 14.73 -16.73
CA ALA A 247 -15.75 14.87 -16.57
C ALA A 247 -15.34 16.35 -16.44
N SER A 248 -14.54 16.65 -15.42
CA SER A 248 -13.99 18.00 -15.19
C SER A 248 -12.67 17.94 -14.42
N GLN A 249 -11.91 19.02 -14.47
CA GLN A 249 -10.61 19.15 -13.80
C GLN A 249 -10.45 20.57 -13.25
N VAL A 250 -9.74 20.69 -12.13
CA VAL A 250 -9.20 21.95 -11.61
C VAL A 250 -7.69 21.88 -11.68
N ILE A 251 -7.09 22.75 -12.48
CA ILE A 251 -5.65 23.00 -12.50
C ILE A 251 -5.36 24.03 -11.42
N ARG A 252 -4.36 23.78 -10.56
CA ARG A 252 -3.90 24.73 -9.54
C ARG A 252 -2.39 24.91 -9.57
N VAL A 253 -1.95 26.15 -9.41
CA VAL A 253 -0.57 26.48 -9.02
C VAL A 253 -0.62 27.28 -7.72
N TYR A 254 -0.09 26.70 -6.65
CA TYR A 254 0.09 27.38 -5.36
C TYR A 254 1.37 28.23 -5.39
N LYS A 255 1.44 29.32 -4.64
CA LYS A 255 2.53 30.31 -4.79
C LYS A 255 3.92 29.83 -4.30
N GLU A 256 3.99 28.78 -3.50
CA GLU A 256 5.25 28.26 -2.94
C GLU A 256 5.44 26.74 -3.16
N GLU A 257 4.91 26.20 -4.26
CA GLU A 257 5.07 24.78 -4.65
C GLU A 257 5.75 24.66 -6.04
N SER A 258 6.61 23.65 -6.22
CA SER A 258 7.36 23.39 -7.46
C SER A 258 6.63 22.48 -8.48
N HIS A 259 5.32 22.30 -8.32
CA HIS A 259 4.51 21.36 -9.11
C HIS A 259 3.13 21.95 -9.46
N VAL A 260 2.46 21.34 -10.44
CA VAL A 260 1.05 21.64 -10.79
C VAL A 260 0.15 20.58 -10.15
N GLU A 261 -0.90 20.99 -9.41
CA GLU A 261 -1.96 20.08 -8.94
C GLU A 261 -3.08 20.01 -9.99
N LEU A 262 -3.37 18.81 -10.49
CA LEU A 262 -4.48 18.51 -11.39
C LEU A 262 -5.52 17.68 -10.63
N GLU A 263 -6.55 18.35 -10.11
CA GLU A 263 -7.64 17.69 -9.42
C GLU A 263 -8.76 17.32 -10.39
N TRP A 264 -8.95 16.03 -10.62
CA TRP A 264 -9.97 15.50 -11.52
C TRP A 264 -11.26 15.13 -10.77
N LEU A 265 -12.41 15.32 -11.42
CA LEU A 265 -13.72 14.83 -11.02
C LEU A 265 -14.36 14.16 -12.24
N VAL A 266 -14.68 12.86 -12.10
CA VAL A 266 -15.28 12.05 -13.17
C VAL A 266 -16.46 11.26 -12.62
N GLY A 267 -17.50 11.10 -13.44
CA GLY A 267 -18.75 10.42 -13.14
C GLY A 267 -19.96 11.36 -12.92
N PRO A 268 -21.21 10.84 -12.95
CA PRO A 268 -21.56 9.43 -13.18
C PRO A 268 -21.27 9.00 -14.62
N ILE A 269 -20.51 7.91 -14.81
CA ILE A 269 -20.14 7.47 -16.16
C ILE A 269 -21.41 7.00 -16.89
N PRO A 270 -21.75 7.55 -18.08
CA PRO A 270 -22.99 7.23 -18.78
C PRO A 270 -22.93 5.82 -19.39
N ILE A 271 -24.00 5.05 -19.21
CA ILE A 271 -24.15 3.68 -19.74
C ILE A 271 -25.38 3.52 -20.66
N ASN A 272 -26.03 4.64 -21.02
CA ASN A 272 -27.27 4.66 -21.82
C ASN A 272 -27.07 4.21 -23.29
N ASP A 273 -25.83 4.13 -23.73
CA ASP A 273 -25.37 3.56 -25.00
C ASP A 273 -25.07 2.05 -24.91
N ASN A 274 -25.27 1.43 -23.74
CA ASN A 274 -24.90 0.06 -23.37
C ASN A 274 -23.41 -0.25 -23.47
N LYS A 275 -22.51 0.75 -23.41
CA LYS A 275 -21.05 0.52 -23.46
C LYS A 275 -20.39 0.76 -22.11
N GLY A 276 -19.58 -0.21 -21.67
CA GLY A 276 -18.62 -0.03 -20.58
C GLY A 276 -17.51 0.95 -20.97
N LYS A 277 -17.07 1.79 -20.02
CA LYS A 277 -16.09 2.87 -20.27
C LYS A 277 -15.05 2.93 -19.16
N GLU A 278 -13.80 3.13 -19.57
CA GLU A 278 -12.62 3.07 -18.71
C GLU A 278 -11.82 4.38 -18.90
N PRO A 279 -12.06 5.42 -18.08
CA PRO A 279 -11.50 6.75 -18.32
C PRO A 279 -10.00 6.82 -18.00
N ILE A 280 -9.27 7.60 -18.80
CA ILE A 280 -7.84 7.88 -18.63
C ILE A 280 -7.58 9.38 -18.66
N SER A 281 -6.57 9.81 -17.91
CA SER A 281 -5.88 11.09 -18.12
C SER A 281 -4.61 10.79 -18.91
N ARG A 282 -4.43 11.44 -20.05
CA ARG A 282 -3.30 11.23 -20.98
C ARG A 282 -2.52 12.53 -21.12
N PHE A 283 -1.21 12.44 -20.99
CA PHE A 283 -0.23 13.50 -21.13
C PHE A 283 0.66 13.18 -22.33
N THR A 284 0.73 14.07 -23.31
CA THR A 284 1.58 13.91 -24.49
C THR A 284 2.57 15.05 -24.57
N THR A 285 3.86 14.72 -24.51
CA THR A 285 4.97 15.68 -24.53
C THR A 285 5.79 15.60 -25.83
N ASN A 286 6.77 16.48 -25.99
CA ASN A 286 7.79 16.41 -27.04
C ASN A 286 9.05 15.62 -26.65
N LEU A 287 9.02 14.84 -25.56
CA LEU A 287 10.15 14.06 -25.06
C LEU A 287 10.40 12.80 -25.89
N SER A 288 11.67 12.47 -26.12
CA SER A 288 12.17 11.39 -26.98
C SER A 288 12.53 10.16 -26.13
N THR A 289 11.52 9.54 -25.53
CA THR A 289 11.67 8.59 -24.41
C THR A 289 12.10 7.17 -24.83
N ASN A 290 12.29 6.90 -26.13
CA ASN A 290 12.84 5.66 -26.68
C ASN A 290 12.13 4.37 -26.19
N LYS A 291 10.78 4.40 -26.06
CA LYS A 291 9.91 3.38 -25.44
C LYS A 291 10.07 3.15 -23.93
N ILE A 292 10.97 3.86 -23.27
CA ILE A 292 11.28 3.72 -21.84
C ILE A 292 10.31 4.60 -21.04
N PHE A 293 9.90 4.07 -19.88
CA PHE A 293 9.18 4.79 -18.83
C PHE A 293 9.43 4.08 -17.49
N TYR A 294 9.14 4.73 -16.38
CA TYR A 294 9.38 4.17 -15.05
C TYR A 294 8.09 4.19 -14.23
N THR A 295 7.79 3.12 -13.50
CA THR A 295 6.71 3.13 -12.49
C THR A 295 7.21 2.56 -11.18
N ASP A 296 6.71 3.11 -10.07
CA ASP A 296 7.09 2.70 -8.74
C ASP A 296 6.61 1.27 -8.38
N SER A 297 7.32 0.62 -7.45
CA SER A 297 6.94 -0.66 -6.86
C SER A 297 6.42 -0.43 -5.44
N ASN A 298 5.10 -0.53 -5.24
CA ASN A 298 4.41 -0.31 -3.95
C ASN A 298 4.67 1.07 -3.29
N GLY A 299 4.99 2.10 -4.06
CA GLY A 299 5.38 3.43 -3.59
C GLY A 299 6.89 3.62 -3.40
N ARG A 300 7.69 2.57 -3.66
CA ARG A 300 9.13 2.49 -3.35
C ARG A 300 10.01 2.46 -4.62
N GLU A 301 10.56 1.33 -5.05
CA GLU A 301 11.61 1.28 -6.09
C GLU A 301 11.08 1.68 -7.48
N MET A 302 11.77 2.56 -8.23
CA MET A 302 11.38 2.97 -9.58
C MET A 302 11.84 1.95 -10.63
N LEU A 303 10.91 1.11 -11.07
CA LEU A 303 11.22 0.03 -11.99
C LEU A 303 11.16 0.51 -13.46
N ARG A 304 12.29 0.39 -14.16
CA ARG A 304 12.38 0.63 -15.61
C ARG A 304 11.42 -0.30 -16.36
N ARG A 305 10.51 0.30 -17.13
CA ARG A 305 9.59 -0.37 -18.06
C ARG A 305 10.03 -0.07 -19.49
N GLU A 306 9.73 -0.98 -20.41
CA GLU A 306 9.97 -0.78 -21.83
C GLU A 306 8.79 -1.34 -22.65
N ARG A 307 8.22 -0.49 -23.53
CA ARG A 307 6.97 -0.83 -24.24
C ARG A 307 7.16 -2.06 -25.15
N ASN A 308 6.33 -3.07 -24.91
CA ASN A 308 6.31 -4.40 -25.55
C ASN A 308 7.52 -5.31 -25.21
N HIS A 309 8.18 -5.12 -24.05
CA HIS A 309 9.31 -5.94 -23.63
C HIS A 309 9.12 -6.53 -22.21
N ARG A 310 9.86 -7.61 -21.91
CA ARG A 310 10.06 -8.19 -20.58
C ARG A 310 11.52 -8.65 -20.47
N PRO A 311 12.22 -8.39 -19.35
CA PRO A 311 13.67 -8.64 -19.27
C PRO A 311 14.05 -10.12 -19.22
N THR A 312 13.14 -10.99 -18.76
CA THR A 312 13.40 -12.41 -18.47
C THR A 312 12.82 -13.39 -19.50
N TRP A 313 11.92 -12.98 -20.41
CA TRP A 313 11.39 -13.84 -21.48
C TRP A 313 11.00 -13.08 -22.76
N ASP A 314 11.02 -13.78 -23.90
CA ASP A 314 10.52 -13.29 -25.21
C ASP A 314 8.99 -13.22 -25.22
N VAL A 315 8.45 -12.11 -24.70
CA VAL A 315 7.01 -11.90 -24.53
C VAL A 315 6.29 -11.70 -25.87
N LYS A 316 5.22 -12.47 -26.09
CA LYS A 316 4.29 -12.29 -27.21
C LYS A 316 2.98 -11.73 -26.69
N LEU A 317 2.84 -10.40 -26.75
CA LEU A 317 1.64 -9.70 -26.32
C LEU A 317 0.52 -9.83 -27.35
N ALA A 318 -0.54 -10.57 -27.01
CA ALA A 318 -1.78 -10.63 -27.80
C ALA A 318 -2.59 -9.32 -27.70
N GLU A 319 -2.49 -8.62 -26.56
CA GLU A 319 -3.22 -7.39 -26.25
C GLU A 319 -2.21 -6.27 -25.92
N PRO A 320 -1.69 -5.52 -26.93
CA PRO A 320 -0.52 -4.66 -26.73
C PRO A 320 -0.75 -3.46 -25.80
N ALA A 321 -1.97 -2.93 -25.68
CA ALA A 321 -2.24 -1.86 -24.73
C ALA A 321 -2.32 -2.37 -23.28
N PRO A 322 -3.19 -3.36 -22.94
CA PRO A 322 -3.18 -3.97 -21.60
C PRO A 322 -1.82 -4.53 -21.17
N GLY A 323 -1.06 -5.12 -22.11
CA GLY A 323 0.28 -5.66 -21.85
C GLY A 323 1.37 -4.65 -21.49
N ASN A 324 1.08 -3.35 -21.54
CA ASN A 324 1.96 -2.26 -21.11
C ASN A 324 1.40 -1.38 -19.99
N TYR A 325 0.24 -1.74 -19.44
CA TYR A 325 -0.24 -1.16 -18.19
C TYR A 325 0.48 -1.78 -17.00
N TYR A 326 0.99 -0.93 -16.11
CA TYR A 326 1.63 -1.29 -14.85
C TYR A 326 0.92 -0.60 -13.69
N PRO A 327 1.08 -1.11 -12.45
CA PRO A 327 0.69 -0.36 -11.27
C PRO A 327 1.53 0.91 -11.15
N VAL A 328 0.86 1.97 -10.68
CA VAL A 328 1.43 3.25 -10.28
C VAL A 328 0.86 3.53 -8.88
N THR A 329 1.65 3.28 -7.85
CA THR A 329 1.26 3.42 -6.43
C THR A 329 1.71 4.76 -5.83
N SER A 330 2.65 5.47 -6.47
CA SER A 330 3.04 6.84 -6.14
C SER A 330 3.43 7.71 -7.35
N LYS A 331 4.16 7.18 -8.35
CA LYS A 331 4.58 7.97 -9.54
C LYS A 331 4.88 7.16 -10.81
N ILE A 332 4.58 7.77 -11.95
CA ILE A 332 5.01 7.35 -13.30
C ILE A 332 5.81 8.48 -13.95
N VAL A 333 6.94 8.11 -14.58
CA VAL A 333 7.97 9.06 -15.05
C VAL A 333 8.44 8.70 -16.46
N VAL A 334 8.74 9.71 -17.28
CA VAL A 334 9.45 9.56 -18.56
C VAL A 334 10.59 10.59 -18.69
N THR A 335 11.73 10.16 -19.21
CA THR A 335 12.93 10.97 -19.38
C THR A 335 13.34 11.11 -20.86
N ASP A 336 14.12 12.16 -21.13
CA ASP A 336 14.76 12.47 -22.41
C ASP A 336 16.24 12.74 -22.13
N GLU A 337 17.01 11.65 -21.98
CA GLU A 337 18.42 11.66 -21.57
C GLU A 337 19.28 12.59 -22.45
N ASP A 338 19.00 12.62 -23.77
CA ASP A 338 19.70 13.47 -24.74
C ASP A 338 19.47 14.98 -24.51
N LYS A 339 18.36 15.35 -23.87
CA LYS A 339 18.04 16.74 -23.47
C LYS A 339 18.27 17.01 -21.99
N GLY A 340 18.47 15.98 -21.17
CA GLY A 340 18.49 16.09 -19.71
C GLY A 340 17.13 16.44 -19.10
N LEU A 341 16.01 16.13 -19.76
CA LEU A 341 14.67 16.54 -19.34
C LEU A 341 13.82 15.38 -18.80
N GLU A 342 12.92 15.69 -17.88
CA GLU A 342 12.01 14.75 -17.22
C GLU A 342 10.58 15.29 -17.21
N PHE A 343 9.61 14.37 -17.28
CA PHE A 343 8.20 14.63 -17.07
C PHE A 343 7.59 13.51 -16.23
N ALA A 344 6.99 13.87 -15.09
CA ALA A 344 6.48 12.94 -14.10
C ALA A 344 5.06 13.29 -13.65
N VAL A 345 4.31 12.25 -13.30
CA VAL A 345 2.96 12.38 -12.76
C VAL A 345 2.84 11.50 -11.50
N LEU A 346 2.69 12.16 -10.36
CA LEU A 346 2.42 11.55 -9.06
C LEU A 346 0.90 11.41 -8.87
N ASN A 347 0.44 10.40 -8.14
CA ASN A 347 -0.98 10.14 -7.89
C ASN A 347 -1.34 10.01 -6.40
N ASP A 348 -2.58 10.37 -6.04
CA ASP A 348 -3.07 10.36 -4.65
C ASP A 348 -3.68 9.00 -4.19
N ARG A 349 -3.49 7.95 -4.99
CA ARG A 349 -3.98 6.57 -4.81
C ARG A 349 -3.39 5.66 -5.89
N ALA A 350 -3.32 4.34 -5.64
CA ALA A 350 -2.89 3.39 -6.66
C ALA A 350 -3.81 3.39 -7.90
N GLN A 351 -3.22 3.44 -9.09
CA GLN A 351 -3.89 3.45 -10.39
C GLN A 351 -3.08 2.62 -11.40
N GLY A 352 -3.69 2.22 -12.52
CA GLY A 352 -2.97 1.65 -13.66
C GLY A 352 -2.43 2.75 -14.57
N GLY A 353 -1.18 2.66 -15.00
CA GLY A 353 -0.57 3.61 -15.94
C GLY A 353 0.36 2.98 -16.98
N ALA A 354 0.57 3.67 -18.09
CA ALA A 354 1.33 3.19 -19.25
C ALA A 354 2.01 4.34 -20.02
N SER A 355 3.02 4.02 -20.84
CA SER A 355 3.58 4.91 -21.86
C SER A 355 3.32 4.32 -23.25
N MET A 356 2.14 4.59 -23.81
CA MET A 356 1.69 3.96 -25.07
C MET A 356 2.38 4.48 -26.33
N LYS A 357 2.99 5.67 -26.26
CA LYS A 357 3.84 6.28 -27.30
C LYS A 357 5.04 6.95 -26.63
N ASP A 358 6.08 7.28 -27.40
CA ASP A 358 7.23 8.00 -26.85
C ASP A 358 6.80 9.42 -26.46
N GLY A 359 7.32 9.93 -25.35
CA GLY A 359 6.89 11.20 -24.76
C GLY A 359 5.49 11.19 -24.14
N GLN A 360 4.83 10.04 -24.03
CA GLN A 360 3.46 9.93 -23.53
C GLN A 360 3.39 9.20 -22.18
N ILE A 361 2.60 9.74 -21.26
CA ILE A 361 2.13 9.06 -20.04
C ILE A 361 0.61 8.99 -20.12
N GLU A 362 0.01 7.88 -19.71
CA GLU A 362 -1.43 7.83 -19.42
C GLU A 362 -1.69 7.06 -18.12
N ILE A 363 -2.68 7.52 -17.37
CA ILE A 363 -3.09 6.95 -16.09
C ILE A 363 -4.61 6.76 -16.09
N MET A 364 -5.07 5.58 -15.72
CA MET A 364 -6.49 5.32 -15.50
C MET A 364 -7.02 6.16 -14.34
N VAL A 365 -8.08 6.90 -14.61
CA VAL A 365 -8.80 7.67 -13.61
C VAL A 365 -9.64 6.70 -12.80
N SER A 366 -9.02 6.06 -11.81
CA SER A 366 -9.68 5.17 -10.86
C SER A 366 -9.66 5.74 -9.45
N THR A 367 -10.72 5.49 -8.69
CA THR A 367 -10.68 5.47 -7.22
C THR A 367 -10.04 4.17 -6.70
N LEU A 368 -9.61 4.23 -5.44
CA LEU A 368 -9.48 3.14 -4.46
C LEU A 368 -9.52 3.81 -3.07
N ARG A 369 -10.44 3.46 -2.16
CA ARG A 369 -10.40 3.92 -0.75
C ARG A 369 -11.26 3.08 0.21
N GLY A 370 -10.63 2.11 0.87
CA GLY A 370 -11.19 1.39 2.02
C GLY A 370 -12.46 0.57 1.71
N SER A 371 -13.33 0.34 2.70
CA SER A 371 -14.49 -0.58 2.58
C SER A 371 -15.67 -0.05 1.75
N GLN A 372 -15.43 0.89 0.84
CA GLN A 372 -16.23 1.19 -0.34
C GLN A 372 -15.23 1.44 -1.49
N SER A 373 -14.56 0.36 -1.90
CA SER A 373 -13.37 0.41 -2.76
C SER A 373 -13.73 0.61 -4.23
N GLY A 374 -14.34 1.76 -4.52
CA GLY A 374 -14.79 2.04 -5.87
C GLY A 374 -13.64 2.03 -6.87
N VAL A 375 -13.81 1.37 -8.02
CA VAL A 375 -12.88 1.37 -9.15
C VAL A 375 -13.60 2.03 -10.31
N HIS A 376 -13.13 3.20 -10.74
CA HIS A 376 -13.93 4.11 -11.58
C HIS A 376 -13.94 3.73 -13.09
N ARG A 377 -13.68 2.45 -13.39
CA ARG A 377 -13.90 1.81 -14.69
C ARG A 377 -15.34 1.26 -14.67
N ARG A 378 -16.30 1.88 -15.36
CA ARG A 378 -17.70 1.45 -15.31
C ARG A 378 -18.00 0.46 -16.42
N LEU A 379 -18.11 -0.82 -16.09
CA LEU A 379 -18.23 -1.94 -17.02
C LEU A 379 -19.55 -2.69 -16.81
N LEU A 380 -20.07 -3.27 -17.90
CA LEU A 380 -21.42 -3.86 -17.94
C LEU A 380 -21.42 -5.40 -17.97
N ASN A 381 -20.25 -6.02 -18.01
CA ASN A 381 -20.06 -7.47 -18.03
C ASN A 381 -19.08 -7.91 -16.93
N ASP A 382 -19.20 -9.17 -16.52
CA ASP A 382 -18.23 -9.89 -15.68
C ASP A 382 -17.15 -10.51 -16.59
N ASP A 383 -15.90 -10.58 -16.12
CA ASP A 383 -14.75 -11.13 -16.87
C ASP A 383 -14.51 -12.63 -16.62
N ALA A 384 -15.43 -13.29 -15.90
CA ALA A 384 -15.38 -14.68 -15.50
C ALA A 384 -14.10 -15.08 -14.72
N LYS A 385 -13.47 -14.14 -13.98
CA LYS A 385 -12.28 -14.43 -13.16
C LYS A 385 -12.56 -14.79 -11.71
N GLY A 386 -13.82 -14.75 -11.27
CA GLY A 386 -14.26 -15.29 -9.97
C GLY A 386 -15.28 -14.40 -9.26
N VAL A 387 -15.20 -13.08 -9.43
CA VAL A 387 -16.12 -12.13 -8.80
C VAL A 387 -17.58 -12.37 -9.21
N GLY A 388 -17.85 -12.74 -10.47
CA GLY A 388 -19.19 -13.10 -10.94
C GLY A 388 -20.17 -11.93 -10.92
N GLU A 389 -19.67 -10.73 -11.17
CA GLU A 389 -20.36 -9.45 -11.06
C GLU A 389 -19.69 -8.41 -11.97
N ALA A 390 -20.47 -7.63 -12.71
CA ALA A 390 -19.94 -6.55 -13.54
C ALA A 390 -19.49 -5.36 -12.67
N LEU A 391 -18.40 -4.69 -13.05
CA LEU A 391 -17.89 -3.50 -12.36
C LEU A 391 -18.76 -2.26 -12.65
N ASN A 392 -20.01 -2.28 -12.19
CA ASN A 392 -21.06 -1.29 -12.46
C ASN A 392 -21.49 -0.55 -11.18
N GLU A 393 -20.53 0.11 -10.53
CA GLU A 393 -20.76 0.67 -9.21
C GLU A 393 -21.70 1.87 -9.19
N THR A 394 -22.52 1.92 -8.14
CA THR A 394 -23.55 2.94 -7.94
C THR A 394 -23.54 3.50 -6.52
N ALA A 395 -23.85 4.78 -6.39
CA ALA A 395 -24.06 5.48 -5.14
C ALA A 395 -25.37 6.29 -5.22
N TYR A 396 -26.21 6.20 -4.19
CA TYR A 396 -27.51 6.88 -4.13
C TYR A 396 -28.49 6.57 -5.29
N GLY A 397 -28.27 5.45 -6.00
CA GLY A 397 -29.06 5.02 -7.16
C GLY A 397 -28.45 5.39 -8.52
N GLU A 398 -27.48 6.30 -8.55
CA GLU A 398 -26.77 6.74 -9.75
C GLU A 398 -25.39 6.08 -9.87
N GLY A 399 -24.74 6.21 -11.04
CA GLY A 399 -23.34 5.78 -11.18
C GLY A 399 -22.41 6.52 -10.22
N LEU A 400 -21.38 5.83 -9.71
CA LEU A 400 -20.41 6.43 -8.79
C LEU A 400 -19.73 7.68 -9.41
N ILE A 401 -19.46 8.69 -8.58
CA ILE A 401 -18.63 9.86 -8.91
C ILE A 401 -17.33 9.78 -8.12
N ALA A 402 -16.20 9.95 -8.81
CA ALA A 402 -14.86 9.88 -8.27
C ALA A 402 -14.16 11.25 -8.39
N ARG A 403 -13.49 11.70 -7.31
CA ARG A 403 -12.59 12.86 -7.32
C ARG A 403 -11.21 12.45 -6.80
N GLY A 404 -10.15 12.99 -7.37
CA GLY A 404 -8.76 12.70 -6.97
C GLY A 404 -7.77 13.65 -7.61
N ARG A 405 -6.48 13.40 -7.41
CA ARG A 405 -5.43 14.33 -7.80
C ARG A 405 -4.25 13.64 -8.49
N HIS A 406 -3.74 14.31 -9.50
CA HIS A 406 -2.43 14.09 -10.09
C HIS A 406 -1.56 15.31 -9.80
N PHE A 407 -0.27 15.11 -9.51
CA PHE A 407 0.69 16.20 -9.29
C PHE A 407 1.78 16.07 -10.34
N VAL A 408 1.97 17.13 -11.13
CA VAL A 408 2.79 17.08 -12.34
C VAL A 408 4.07 17.88 -12.14
N PHE A 409 5.20 17.21 -12.41
CA PHE A 409 6.51 17.82 -12.54
C PHE A 409 6.97 17.76 -14.00
N ALA A 410 7.70 18.79 -14.40
CA ALA A 410 8.39 18.88 -15.67
C ALA A 410 9.64 19.76 -15.47
N GLY A 411 10.76 19.43 -16.09
CA GLY A 411 12.00 20.21 -15.93
C GLY A 411 13.25 19.45 -16.32
N GLU A 412 14.41 19.91 -15.83
CA GLU A 412 15.68 19.18 -15.94
C GLU A 412 15.76 18.05 -14.90
N ILE A 413 16.33 16.90 -15.27
CA ILE A 413 16.58 15.75 -14.37
C ILE A 413 17.41 16.18 -13.15
N ALA A 414 18.39 17.08 -13.38
CA ALA A 414 19.23 17.67 -12.34
C ALA A 414 18.47 18.59 -11.35
N GLY A 415 17.21 18.91 -11.63
CA GLY A 415 16.32 19.67 -10.77
C GLY A 415 16.75 21.12 -10.57
N SER A 416 16.78 21.58 -9.32
CA SER A 416 17.09 22.97 -8.96
C SER A 416 17.76 23.05 -7.59
N ASP A 417 18.55 24.09 -7.37
CA ASP A 417 19.30 24.32 -6.11
C ASP A 417 20.17 23.14 -5.65
N ASN A 418 20.59 22.30 -6.60
CA ASN A 418 21.33 21.03 -6.46
C ASN A 418 20.52 19.84 -5.90
N VAL A 419 19.19 19.90 -5.94
CA VAL A 419 18.28 18.79 -5.60
C VAL A 419 17.56 18.32 -6.86
N SER A 420 17.79 17.06 -7.26
CA SER A 420 17.20 16.44 -8.45
C SER A 420 15.68 16.48 -8.47
N LEU A 421 15.08 16.45 -9.68
CA LEU A 421 13.62 16.44 -9.82
C LEU A 421 13.03 15.17 -9.18
N ALA A 422 13.68 14.03 -9.37
CA ALA A 422 13.36 12.76 -8.71
C ALA A 422 13.33 12.86 -7.17
N ALA A 423 14.22 13.64 -6.53
CA ALA A 423 14.19 13.87 -5.08
C ALA A 423 13.07 14.83 -4.66
N GLN A 424 12.79 15.89 -5.42
CA GLN A 424 11.64 16.78 -5.17
C GLN A 424 10.30 15.99 -5.26
N GLU A 425 10.20 15.07 -6.21
CA GLU A 425 9.09 14.13 -6.34
C GLU A 425 8.97 13.19 -5.15
N ARG A 426 10.08 12.64 -4.63
CA ARG A 426 10.07 11.76 -3.44
C ARG A 426 9.55 12.48 -2.21
N LEU A 427 10.00 13.73 -2.00
CA LEU A 427 9.52 14.59 -0.93
C LEU A 427 8.03 14.92 -1.10
N LEU A 428 7.54 15.19 -2.32
CA LEU A 428 6.10 15.39 -2.55
C LEU A 428 5.29 14.10 -2.36
N ALA A 429 5.76 12.95 -2.84
CA ALA A 429 5.10 11.66 -2.66
C ALA A 429 4.90 11.32 -1.16
N GLN A 430 5.90 11.60 -0.33
CA GLN A 430 5.78 11.51 1.12
C GLN A 430 4.74 12.51 1.67
N ARG A 431 4.76 13.78 1.23
CA ARG A 431 3.74 14.79 1.62
C ARG A 431 2.32 14.45 1.14
N ILE A 432 2.15 13.65 0.09
CA ILE A 432 0.85 13.14 -0.38
C ILE A 432 0.36 11.99 0.51
N LEU A 433 1.22 11.01 0.78
CA LEU A 433 0.93 9.85 1.62
C LEU A 433 0.66 10.23 3.08
N LEU A 434 1.55 11.04 3.65
CA LEU A 434 1.58 11.48 5.05
C LEU A 434 1.10 12.94 5.17
N ALA A 435 0.10 13.34 4.37
CA ALA A 435 -0.45 14.68 4.38
C ALA A 435 -0.91 15.09 5.80
N PRO A 436 -0.54 16.29 6.30
CA PRO A 436 -0.92 16.73 7.64
C PRO A 436 -2.43 16.71 7.90
N TRP A 437 -2.80 16.34 9.13
CA TRP A 437 -4.19 16.10 9.51
C TRP A 437 -4.83 17.37 10.09
N VAL A 438 -5.88 17.84 9.43
CA VAL A 438 -6.64 19.04 9.83
C VAL A 438 -7.81 18.65 10.73
N PHE A 439 -7.78 19.15 11.96
CA PHE A 439 -8.84 19.02 12.97
C PHE A 439 -9.52 20.38 13.22
N ILE A 440 -10.84 20.39 13.40
CA ILE A 440 -11.62 21.57 13.74
C ILE A 440 -12.21 21.42 15.15
N SER A 441 -12.17 22.50 15.93
CA SER A 441 -12.86 22.62 17.23
C SER A 441 -13.72 23.88 17.27
N ARG A 442 -15.05 23.69 17.39
CA ARG A 442 -16.03 24.76 17.62
C ARG A 442 -15.97 25.19 19.10
N GLY A 443 -16.01 26.50 19.38
CA GLY A 443 -16.11 27.02 20.74
C GLY A 443 -16.35 28.53 20.76
N SER A 444 -16.77 29.08 21.89
CA SER A 444 -16.77 30.54 22.05
C SER A 444 -15.35 31.11 22.07
N SER A 445 -15.17 32.36 21.67
CA SER A 445 -13.87 33.05 21.64
C SER A 445 -13.13 33.03 22.99
N ALA A 446 -13.84 32.87 24.11
CA ALA A 446 -13.26 32.70 25.43
C ALA A 446 -12.68 31.28 25.65
N GLN A 447 -13.41 30.25 25.19
CA GLN A 447 -12.97 28.85 25.29
C GLN A 447 -11.81 28.56 24.32
N THR A 448 -11.90 29.03 23.08
CA THR A 448 -10.83 28.85 22.08
C THR A 448 -9.53 29.55 22.51
N ARG A 449 -9.62 30.70 23.20
CA ARG A 449 -8.47 31.40 23.82
C ARG A 449 -7.97 30.77 25.12
N SER A 450 -8.77 29.98 25.84
CA SER A 450 -8.33 29.32 27.08
C SER A 450 -7.48 28.06 26.89
N ILE A 451 -7.30 27.58 25.64
CA ILE A 451 -6.38 26.48 25.35
C ILE A 451 -4.93 26.97 25.50
N ASN A 452 -4.26 26.53 26.58
CA ASN A 452 -2.88 26.90 26.87
C ASN A 452 -1.85 26.32 25.87
N ARG A 453 -2.11 25.16 25.25
CA ARG A 453 -1.18 24.51 24.30
C ARG A 453 -1.67 24.67 22.87
N LYS A 454 -1.10 25.64 22.14
CA LYS A 454 -1.36 25.90 20.72
C LYS A 454 -0.36 25.26 19.76
N GLN A 455 0.73 24.72 20.29
CA GLN A 455 1.79 24.07 19.53
C GLN A 455 2.37 22.88 20.30
N PHE A 456 2.82 21.87 19.56
CA PHE A 456 3.61 20.74 20.05
C PHE A 456 4.66 20.36 18.99
N VAL A 457 5.85 19.99 19.43
CA VAL A 457 6.94 19.48 18.57
C VAL A 457 7.26 18.07 19.06
N GLY A 458 7.26 17.07 18.19
CA GLY A 458 7.50 15.68 18.56
C GLY A 458 8.98 15.27 18.52
N LEU A 459 9.79 15.95 17.70
CA LEU A 459 11.25 15.77 17.65
C LEU A 459 11.98 16.96 18.26
N THR A 460 13.13 16.73 18.91
CA THR A 460 13.99 17.82 19.43
C THR A 460 14.72 18.60 18.33
N ARG A 461 14.81 18.01 17.14
CA ARG A 461 15.34 18.57 15.89
C ARG A 461 14.64 17.87 14.71
N PRO A 462 14.38 18.56 13.58
CA PRO A 462 14.01 17.88 12.34
C PRO A 462 15.08 16.85 11.93
N LEU A 463 14.66 15.80 11.22
CA LEU A 463 15.61 14.91 10.52
C LEU A 463 16.04 15.55 9.19
N LEU A 464 17.16 15.09 8.62
CA LEU A 464 17.56 15.45 7.26
C LEU A 464 16.51 14.93 6.27
N GLU A 465 16.19 15.70 5.23
CA GLU A 465 15.06 15.49 4.31
C GLU A 465 14.99 14.09 3.66
N ASN A 466 16.12 13.40 3.57
CA ASN A 466 16.23 12.04 3.05
C ASN A 466 15.92 10.94 4.10
N VAL A 467 15.64 11.26 5.37
CA VAL A 467 15.43 10.28 6.45
C VAL A 467 14.12 10.50 7.23
N GLN A 468 13.22 9.53 7.17
CA GLN A 468 11.88 9.58 7.79
C GLN A 468 11.69 8.54 8.90
N VAL A 469 10.88 8.87 9.91
CA VAL A 469 10.28 7.94 10.86
C VAL A 469 9.13 7.19 10.18
N LEU A 470 9.43 6.06 9.55
CA LEU A 470 8.44 5.20 8.89
C LEU A 470 7.40 4.65 9.87
N THR A 471 7.82 4.38 11.12
CA THR A 471 6.96 3.87 12.19
C THR A 471 7.45 4.38 13.55
N LEU A 472 6.53 4.88 14.37
CA LEU A 472 6.74 5.05 15.81
C LEU A 472 5.52 4.47 16.54
N GLU A 473 5.67 3.26 17.08
CA GLU A 473 4.57 2.52 17.70
C GLU A 473 4.95 2.06 19.13
N PRO A 474 4.20 2.47 20.17
CA PRO A 474 4.29 1.86 21.50
C PRO A 474 3.83 0.39 21.43
N GLN A 475 4.75 -0.55 21.61
CA GLN A 475 4.48 -1.99 21.66
C GLN A 475 3.86 -2.42 23.00
N ASP A 476 4.28 -1.78 24.09
CA ASP A 476 3.72 -1.90 25.44
C ASP A 476 4.01 -0.62 26.26
N SER A 477 3.83 -0.67 27.59
CA SER A 477 4.07 0.47 28.50
C SER A 477 5.53 0.95 28.62
N ARG A 478 6.49 0.17 28.14
CA ARG A 478 7.94 0.39 28.20
C ARG A 478 8.58 0.40 26.83
N THR A 479 8.08 -0.42 25.90
CA THR A 479 8.76 -0.62 24.61
C THR A 479 8.14 0.19 23.48
N VAL A 480 8.99 0.85 22.70
CA VAL A 480 8.62 1.58 21.47
C VAL A 480 9.37 0.98 20.29
N LEU A 481 8.62 0.61 19.25
CA LEU A 481 9.14 0.23 17.94
C LEU A 481 9.36 1.50 17.12
N LEU A 482 10.61 1.76 16.75
CA LEU A 482 11.02 2.85 15.87
C LEU A 482 11.54 2.26 14.56
N ARG A 483 11.01 2.71 13.42
CA ARG A 483 11.62 2.49 12.11
C ARG A 483 12.11 3.82 11.56
N LEU A 484 13.37 3.85 11.16
CA LEU A 484 13.93 4.92 10.34
C LEU A 484 14.18 4.38 8.94
N GLU A 485 13.85 5.18 7.93
CA GLU A 485 14.07 4.86 6.52
C GLU A 485 14.85 5.96 5.81
N HIS A 486 15.69 5.58 4.85
CA HIS A 486 16.24 6.49 3.85
C HIS A 486 15.32 6.47 2.62
N ILE A 487 14.63 7.58 2.32
CA ILE A 487 13.54 7.60 1.34
C ILE A 487 13.99 7.58 -0.12
N LEU A 488 15.21 8.06 -0.40
CA LEU A 488 15.77 8.07 -1.75
C LEU A 488 16.55 6.80 -2.07
N GLU A 489 16.49 6.41 -3.33
CA GLU A 489 17.29 5.34 -3.94
C GLU A 489 18.76 5.72 -4.12
N ARG A 490 19.58 4.73 -4.49
CA ARG A 490 21.00 4.96 -4.80
C ARG A 490 21.14 5.74 -6.10
N ASN A 491 21.84 6.87 -6.06
CA ASN A 491 22.03 7.81 -7.18
C ASN A 491 20.76 8.58 -7.64
N GLU A 492 19.65 8.56 -6.88
CA GLU A 492 18.47 9.40 -7.19
C GLU A 492 18.77 10.91 -7.06
N ASP A 493 19.67 11.30 -6.15
CA ASP A 493 20.23 12.65 -6.07
C ASP A 493 21.72 12.63 -5.69
N SER A 494 22.46 13.65 -6.13
CA SER A 494 23.91 13.75 -5.89
C SER A 494 24.30 13.99 -4.43
N GLN A 495 23.47 14.69 -3.65
CA GLN A 495 23.73 15.09 -2.26
C GLN A 495 22.88 14.29 -1.26
N LEU A 496 21.63 14.02 -1.61
CA LEU A 496 20.65 13.38 -0.72
C LEU A 496 20.66 11.85 -0.83
N SER A 497 21.21 11.23 -1.89
CA SER A 497 21.42 9.77 -1.95
C SER A 497 22.78 9.35 -1.36
N GLN A 498 23.08 9.78 -0.13
CA GLN A 498 24.34 9.53 0.57
C GLN A 498 24.09 8.92 1.97
N ASP A 499 25.07 8.21 2.54
CA ASP A 499 24.97 7.64 3.89
C ASP A 499 24.71 8.74 4.95
N VAL A 500 23.57 8.66 5.65
CA VAL A 500 23.18 9.59 6.74
C VAL A 500 23.37 8.94 8.10
N THR A 501 23.85 9.70 9.09
CA THR A 501 23.96 9.23 10.48
C THR A 501 23.05 10.02 11.41
N VAL A 502 22.16 9.30 12.12
CA VAL A 502 21.18 9.84 13.07
C VAL A 502 21.53 9.40 14.49
N ALA A 503 21.72 10.34 15.40
CA ALA A 503 21.82 10.04 16.83
C ALA A 503 20.42 10.00 17.46
N LEU A 504 20.04 8.83 17.99
CA LEU A 504 18.76 8.54 18.63
C LEU A 504 18.64 9.14 20.05
N GLN A 505 19.77 9.43 20.70
CA GLN A 505 19.76 10.06 22.02
C GLN A 505 18.99 11.38 21.97
N ASP A 506 18.04 11.53 22.88
CA ASP A 506 17.17 12.70 23.07
C ASP A 506 16.39 13.13 21.82
N ILE A 507 16.17 12.23 20.85
CA ILE A 507 15.56 12.59 19.55
C ILE A 507 14.05 12.85 19.63
N LEU A 508 13.35 12.20 20.58
CA LEU A 508 11.90 12.28 20.78
C LEU A 508 11.58 13.18 22.00
N VAL A 509 10.68 14.15 21.82
CA VAL A 509 10.28 15.06 22.90
C VAL A 509 9.43 14.32 23.93
N GLY A 510 10.00 14.08 25.12
CA GLY A 510 9.34 13.40 26.23
C GLY A 510 9.44 11.87 26.23
N LEU A 511 10.39 11.29 25.49
CA LEU A 511 10.69 9.85 25.49
C LEU A 511 12.21 9.62 25.55
N ASP A 512 12.73 9.41 26.76
CA ASP A 512 14.15 9.15 27.00
C ASP A 512 14.52 7.72 26.54
N ILE A 513 15.27 7.61 25.45
CA ILE A 513 15.72 6.32 24.89
C ILE A 513 16.87 5.78 25.75
N THR A 514 16.58 4.79 26.61
CA THR A 514 17.58 4.25 27.59
C THR A 514 18.44 3.11 27.03
N SER A 515 17.97 2.41 26.00
CA SER A 515 18.65 1.29 25.35
C SER A 515 18.07 1.06 23.96
N VAL A 516 18.89 0.63 23.00
CA VAL A 516 18.46 0.34 21.63
C VAL A 516 18.80 -1.11 21.27
N LYS A 517 17.83 -1.82 20.67
CA LYS A 517 18.05 -3.13 20.01
C LYS A 517 17.66 -3.04 18.55
N GLU A 518 18.47 -3.58 17.64
CA GLU A 518 18.16 -3.68 16.22
C GLU A 518 17.43 -4.99 15.89
N MET A 519 16.36 -4.89 15.10
CA MET A 519 15.39 -5.95 14.84
C MET A 519 15.25 -6.20 13.32
N THR A 520 14.70 -7.36 12.95
CA THR A 520 14.17 -7.62 11.61
C THR A 520 13.06 -6.62 11.25
N LEU A 521 12.72 -6.46 9.96
CA LEU A 521 11.80 -5.41 9.49
C LEU A 521 10.38 -5.50 10.11
N ASP A 522 9.92 -6.72 10.43
CA ASP A 522 8.66 -6.97 11.14
C ASP A 522 8.70 -6.53 12.62
N GLY A 523 9.88 -6.28 13.19
CA GLY A 523 10.10 -5.73 14.53
C GLY A 523 10.11 -6.76 15.66
N ASN A 524 10.13 -8.06 15.35
CA ASN A 524 9.90 -9.12 16.34
C ASN A 524 11.15 -9.94 16.71
N LYS A 525 12.07 -10.19 15.77
CA LYS A 525 13.33 -10.91 16.02
C LYS A 525 14.53 -9.97 16.07
N GLU A 526 15.46 -10.14 17.02
CA GLU A 526 16.72 -9.39 17.07
C GLU A 526 17.58 -9.71 15.84
N LEU A 527 18.04 -8.69 15.11
CA LEU A 527 18.71 -8.86 13.81
C LEU A 527 20.00 -9.69 13.92
N SER A 528 20.72 -9.54 15.03
CA SER A 528 21.92 -10.32 15.40
C SER A 528 21.68 -11.83 15.56
N SER A 529 20.43 -12.26 15.70
CA SER A 529 20.04 -13.66 15.83
C SER A 529 19.47 -14.26 14.52
N LEU A 530 19.47 -13.47 13.43
CA LEU A 530 18.97 -13.94 12.13
C LEU A 530 19.97 -14.91 11.49
N GLU A 531 19.54 -16.16 11.32
CA GLU A 531 20.21 -17.16 10.50
C GLU A 531 19.52 -17.17 9.14
N ARG A 532 20.27 -17.23 8.04
CA ARG A 532 19.74 -17.32 6.68
C ARG A 532 20.33 -18.50 5.92
N LEU A 533 19.62 -18.99 4.90
CA LEU A 533 20.11 -20.02 3.99
C LEU A 533 21.14 -19.43 3.02
N SER A 534 22.32 -20.08 2.94
CA SER A 534 23.35 -19.74 1.96
C SER A 534 23.11 -20.47 0.63
N TRP A 535 23.33 -19.78 -0.49
CA TRP A 535 23.08 -20.27 -1.84
C TRP A 535 24.25 -19.92 -2.77
N SER A 536 24.66 -20.87 -3.61
CA SER A 536 25.70 -20.68 -4.62
C SER A 536 25.11 -20.12 -5.92
N SER A 537 25.24 -18.81 -6.13
CA SER A 537 25.02 -18.18 -7.44
C SER A 537 26.08 -18.62 -8.45
N THR A 538 25.77 -18.55 -9.75
CA THR A 538 26.73 -18.81 -10.83
C THR A 538 27.84 -17.77 -10.91
N ASP A 539 27.59 -16.55 -10.45
CA ASP A 539 28.62 -15.54 -10.22
C ASP A 539 29.40 -15.83 -8.94
N THR A 540 30.65 -16.24 -9.11
CA THR A 540 31.60 -16.58 -8.05
C THR A 540 32.42 -15.36 -7.61
N LYS A 541 31.79 -14.49 -6.80
CA LYS A 541 32.51 -13.56 -5.93
C LYS A 541 32.43 -14.08 -4.49
N GLU A 542 33.55 -14.15 -3.80
CA GLU A 542 33.58 -14.50 -2.37
C GLU A 542 32.95 -13.36 -1.57
N ARG A 543 31.77 -13.60 -0.98
CA ARG A 543 30.99 -12.57 -0.28
C ARG A 543 31.54 -12.34 1.13
N PRO A 544 32.00 -11.12 1.49
CA PRO A 544 32.39 -10.83 2.86
C PRO A 544 31.14 -10.65 3.73
N VAL A 545 30.96 -11.52 4.72
CA VAL A 545 29.95 -11.30 5.78
C VAL A 545 30.42 -10.13 6.65
N ILE A 546 30.01 -8.91 6.29
CA ILE A 546 30.32 -7.70 7.05
C ILE A 546 29.44 -7.69 8.31
N ALA A 547 29.93 -8.35 9.36
CA ALA A 547 29.43 -8.18 10.71
C ALA A 547 29.62 -6.71 11.13
N ARG A 548 28.61 -5.87 10.87
CA ARG A 548 28.62 -4.43 11.19
C ARG A 548 28.84 -4.27 12.69
N LYS A 549 30.04 -3.84 13.06
CA LYS A 549 30.45 -3.60 14.43
C LYS A 549 29.83 -2.28 14.90
N ILE A 550 28.77 -2.38 15.71
CA ILE A 550 28.12 -1.21 16.30
C ILE A 550 29.07 -0.64 17.36
N GLU A 551 29.69 0.51 17.07
CA GLU A 551 30.63 1.18 18.00
C GLU A 551 29.88 2.07 19.01
N ASP A 552 28.69 2.55 18.67
CA ASP A 552 27.71 3.20 19.56
C ASP A 552 26.28 2.74 19.19
N PRO A 553 25.50 2.13 20.11
CA PRO A 553 24.12 1.69 19.82
C PRO A 553 23.10 2.82 19.61
N PHE A 554 23.42 4.07 19.99
CA PHE A 554 22.53 5.22 19.81
C PHE A 554 22.81 5.99 18.51
N THR A 555 23.90 5.69 17.79
CA THR A 555 24.28 6.35 16.54
C THR A 555 24.03 5.44 15.34
N ILE A 556 23.00 5.78 14.55
CA ILE A 556 22.46 4.94 13.48
C ILE A 556 22.80 5.52 12.11
N THR A 557 23.71 4.87 11.39
CA THR A 557 23.91 5.14 9.95
C THR A 557 22.87 4.40 9.10
N LEU A 558 22.26 5.11 8.16
CA LEU A 558 21.35 4.62 7.13
C LEU A 558 22.00 4.85 5.77
N SER A 559 22.14 3.78 4.99
CA SER A 559 22.53 3.91 3.58
C SER A 559 21.30 4.20 2.70
N PRO A 560 21.49 4.69 1.46
CA PRO A 560 20.39 4.92 0.53
C PRO A 560 19.42 3.73 0.43
N PHE A 561 18.13 4.05 0.36
CA PHE A 561 17.00 3.14 0.37
C PHE A 561 16.82 2.25 1.62
N GLN A 562 17.71 2.29 2.62
CA GLN A 562 17.69 1.37 3.76
C GLN A 562 16.59 1.72 4.78
N ILE A 563 15.83 0.71 5.21
CA ILE A 563 15.01 0.77 6.44
C ILE A 563 15.77 0.05 7.56
N ARG A 564 15.86 0.64 8.76
CA ARG A 564 16.36 -0.03 9.98
C ARG A 564 15.31 0.05 11.08
N THR A 565 15.13 -1.07 11.79
CA THR A 565 14.05 -1.26 12.78
C THR A 565 14.64 -1.44 14.17
N PHE A 566 14.13 -0.70 15.15
CA PHE A 566 14.68 -0.61 16.50
C PHE A 566 13.61 -0.79 17.58
N LEU A 567 13.98 -1.42 18.69
CA LEU A 567 13.19 -1.48 19.92
C LEU A 567 13.90 -0.69 21.03
N SER A 568 13.18 0.26 21.63
CA SER A 568 13.65 1.13 22.73
C SER A 568 12.89 0.87 24.03
N CYS A 569 13.48 1.18 25.20
CA CYS A 569 12.92 0.91 26.54
C CYS A 569 12.78 2.16 27.42
N THR A 570 11.72 2.21 28.23
CA THR A 570 11.47 3.20 29.32
C THR A 570 10.99 2.52 30.62
N ASP A 571 10.96 3.24 31.75
CA ASP A 571 10.69 2.72 33.11
C ASP A 571 9.21 2.79 33.55
N THR A 572 8.72 1.78 34.29
CA THR A 572 7.34 1.76 34.85
C THR A 572 7.16 1.01 36.18
N VAL A 573 6.05 1.27 36.87
CA VAL A 573 5.52 0.46 38.00
C VAL A 573 4.58 -0.66 37.47
N PRO A 574 4.55 -1.89 38.06
CA PRO A 574 4.05 -3.08 37.35
C PRO A 574 2.70 -3.66 37.85
N GLY A 575 2.08 -4.51 37.02
CA GLY A 575 1.23 -5.62 37.51
C GLY A 575 0.00 -6.00 36.68
N MET A 576 0.13 -7.01 35.79
CA MET A 576 -0.85 -8.06 35.38
C MET A 576 -0.28 -8.87 34.18
N LEU A 577 -0.75 -10.10 33.93
CA LEU A 577 -0.24 -10.99 32.85
C LEU A 577 -1.34 -11.95 32.33
N THR A 578 -1.52 -12.04 31.01
CA THR A 578 -2.39 -13.05 30.34
C THR A 578 -1.87 -13.39 28.92
N VAL A 579 -1.93 -14.66 28.50
CA VAL A 579 -1.44 -15.25 27.21
C VAL A 579 -2.31 -16.50 26.91
N HIS A 580 -2.48 -17.12 25.73
CA HIS A 580 -1.88 -17.04 24.37
C HIS A 580 -2.99 -17.09 23.27
N LEU A 581 -2.63 -17.20 21.97
CA LEU A 581 -3.48 -17.27 20.75
C LEU A 581 -3.35 -18.65 19.98
N ILE A 582 -3.83 -18.88 18.71
CA ILE A 582 -3.55 -20.01 17.70
C ILE A 582 -4.60 -20.09 16.49
N PRO A 583 -4.34 -20.69 15.26
CA PRO A 583 -4.72 -20.29 13.85
C PRO A 583 -6.17 -20.57 13.31
N HIS A 584 -6.66 -20.41 12.04
CA HIS A 584 -6.15 -20.15 10.64
C HIS A 584 -7.29 -19.58 9.70
N SER A 585 -7.02 -18.98 8.50
CA SER A 585 -7.73 -19.21 7.19
C SER A 585 -7.26 -18.30 6.01
N HIS A 586 -8.03 -18.24 4.91
CA HIS A 586 -7.92 -17.31 3.75
C HIS A 586 -9.31 -17.09 3.10
N ASP A 587 -9.73 -15.85 2.79
CA ASP A 587 -11.00 -15.53 2.07
C ASP A 587 -11.02 -14.08 1.50
N ASP A 588 -11.67 -13.83 0.35
CA ASP A 588 -11.68 -12.52 -0.34
C ASP A 588 -12.52 -11.42 0.35
N LEU A 589 -11.94 -10.80 1.38
CA LEU A 589 -12.64 -9.86 2.25
C LEU A 589 -13.18 -8.61 1.55
N GLY A 590 -14.51 -8.45 1.57
CA GLY A 590 -15.20 -7.18 1.33
C GLY A 590 -15.89 -7.02 -0.02
N TYR A 591 -15.66 -7.91 -1.00
CA TYR A 591 -16.31 -7.80 -2.32
C TYR A 591 -17.79 -8.24 -2.30
N ARG A 592 -18.09 -9.47 -1.86
CA ARG A 592 -19.47 -10.02 -1.83
C ARG A 592 -19.98 -10.41 -0.44
N LYS A 593 -19.11 -10.38 0.58
CA LYS A 593 -19.42 -10.66 2.00
C LYS A 593 -18.52 -9.83 2.91
N THR A 594 -18.99 -9.49 4.11
CA THR A 594 -18.15 -8.93 5.18
C THR A 594 -17.30 -10.02 5.85
N VAL A 595 -16.27 -9.60 6.60
CA VAL A 595 -15.44 -10.50 7.44
C VAL A 595 -16.27 -11.48 8.26
N ASP A 596 -17.28 -11.00 9.00
CA ASP A 596 -18.16 -11.85 9.81
C ASP A 596 -18.98 -12.83 8.96
N GLN A 597 -19.32 -12.46 7.74
CA GLN A 597 -20.14 -13.28 6.84
C GLN A 597 -19.33 -14.40 6.19
N TYR A 598 -18.05 -14.17 5.90
CA TYR A 598 -17.10 -15.24 5.58
C TYR A 598 -16.85 -16.13 6.80
N TYR A 599 -16.48 -15.52 7.93
CA TYR A 599 -16.09 -16.24 9.15
C TYR A 599 -17.15 -17.24 9.63
N TYR A 600 -18.40 -16.78 9.83
CA TYR A 600 -19.53 -17.62 10.26
C TYR A 600 -20.20 -18.42 9.12
N GLY A 601 -19.72 -18.33 7.87
CA GLY A 601 -20.30 -19.00 6.71
C GLY A 601 -21.72 -18.54 6.32
N LYS A 602 -22.05 -17.26 6.58
CA LYS A 602 -23.36 -16.67 6.20
C LYS A 602 -23.44 -16.45 4.69
N PHE A 603 -24.66 -16.32 4.17
CA PHE A 603 -24.95 -16.18 2.73
C PHE A 603 -24.31 -17.31 1.90
N SER A 604 -24.59 -18.57 2.29
CA SER A 604 -24.11 -19.79 1.63
C SER A 604 -24.68 -20.02 0.22
N SER A 605 -25.58 -19.15 -0.25
CA SER A 605 -26.00 -19.04 -1.65
C SER A 605 -24.98 -18.30 -2.53
N ILE A 606 -24.09 -17.50 -1.94
CA ILE A 606 -23.02 -16.76 -2.63
C ILE A 606 -21.73 -17.59 -2.64
N HIS A 607 -21.27 -18.03 -1.47
CA HIS A 607 -20.12 -18.93 -1.33
C HIS A 607 -20.31 -19.88 -0.13
N LYS A 608 -20.00 -21.17 -0.31
CA LYS A 608 -20.23 -22.25 0.68
C LYS A 608 -18.99 -22.57 1.54
N ALA A 609 -18.23 -21.56 1.93
CA ALA A 609 -17.18 -21.66 2.94
C ALA A 609 -17.64 -21.02 4.26
N GLY A 610 -17.00 -21.43 5.36
CA GLY A 610 -17.15 -20.86 6.70
C GLY A 610 -15.93 -21.21 7.54
N VAL A 611 -15.08 -20.20 7.78
CA VAL A 611 -13.73 -20.31 8.35
C VAL A 611 -13.66 -21.20 9.60
N GLN A 612 -14.50 -20.93 10.60
CA GLN A 612 -14.44 -21.59 11.91
C GLN A 612 -14.46 -23.12 11.80
N TYR A 613 -15.30 -23.66 10.91
CA TYR A 613 -15.51 -25.10 10.75
C TYR A 613 -14.29 -25.80 10.14
N ILE A 614 -13.48 -25.09 9.35
CA ILE A 614 -12.26 -25.61 8.74
C ILE A 614 -11.20 -25.81 9.82
N ILE A 615 -11.03 -24.80 10.69
CA ILE A 615 -10.05 -24.82 11.79
C ILE A 615 -10.40 -25.94 12.78
N ASP A 616 -11.67 -26.00 13.23
CA ASP A 616 -12.16 -27.01 14.16
C ASP A 616 -11.92 -28.43 13.62
N THR A 617 -12.25 -28.65 12.35
CA THR A 617 -12.13 -29.97 11.69
C THR A 617 -10.66 -30.42 11.61
N VAL A 618 -9.75 -29.54 11.21
CA VAL A 618 -8.34 -29.91 11.04
C VAL A 618 -7.63 -30.05 12.38
N ALA A 619 -7.95 -29.23 13.38
CA ALA A 619 -7.47 -29.39 14.75
C ALA A 619 -7.81 -30.77 15.31
N ASP A 620 -9.09 -31.17 15.17
CA ASP A 620 -9.59 -32.48 15.57
C ASP A 620 -8.90 -33.64 14.83
N VAL A 621 -8.78 -33.54 13.49
CA VAL A 621 -8.18 -34.59 12.65
C VAL A 621 -6.68 -34.79 12.91
N LEU A 622 -5.93 -33.71 13.17
CA LEU A 622 -4.48 -33.78 13.43
C LEU A 622 -4.16 -34.17 14.88
N SER A 623 -5.02 -33.82 15.84
CA SER A 623 -4.89 -34.29 17.24
C SER A 623 -4.97 -35.82 17.39
N LYS A 624 -5.61 -36.50 16.43
CA LYS A 624 -5.89 -37.95 16.46
C LYS A 624 -4.78 -38.83 15.90
N ASP A 625 -3.83 -38.28 15.16
CA ASP A 625 -2.70 -39.04 14.62
C ASP A 625 -1.42 -38.18 14.53
N PRO A 626 -0.42 -38.39 15.41
CA PRO A 626 0.82 -37.60 15.44
C PRO A 626 1.72 -37.81 14.20
N LYS A 627 1.33 -38.68 13.26
CA LYS A 627 2.00 -38.84 11.96
C LYS A 627 1.44 -37.92 10.87
N LYS A 628 0.23 -37.37 11.06
CA LYS A 628 -0.33 -36.39 10.13
C LYS A 628 0.26 -35.01 10.41
N ARG A 629 0.62 -34.31 9.32
CA ARG A 629 1.23 -32.98 9.33
C ARG A 629 0.65 -32.13 8.20
N THR A 630 0.75 -30.80 8.33
CA THR A 630 0.55 -29.82 7.25
C THR A 630 1.76 -28.87 7.23
N GLY A 631 2.33 -28.63 6.05
CA GLY A 631 3.56 -27.85 5.86
C GLY A 631 4.28 -28.13 4.54
N LEU A 632 5.36 -27.38 4.27
CA LEU A 632 6.13 -27.38 3.02
C LEU A 632 7.62 -27.68 3.28
N ASP A 633 8.04 -28.94 3.14
CA ASP A 633 9.43 -29.36 3.39
C ASP A 633 10.39 -28.94 2.26
N VAL A 634 10.96 -27.74 2.41
CA VAL A 634 11.96 -27.17 1.49
C VAL A 634 13.29 -27.96 1.49
N GLN A 635 13.66 -28.66 2.57
CA GLN A 635 14.85 -29.52 2.57
C GLN A 635 14.60 -30.83 1.80
N GLY A 636 13.42 -31.42 1.95
CA GLY A 636 12.98 -32.59 1.18
C GLY A 636 12.92 -32.30 -0.33
N LEU A 637 12.37 -31.14 -0.71
CA LEU A 637 12.37 -30.67 -2.11
C LEU A 637 13.79 -30.56 -2.68
N LYS A 638 14.72 -29.96 -1.93
CA LYS A 638 16.13 -29.76 -2.34
C LYS A 638 16.90 -31.06 -2.62
N LEU A 639 16.43 -32.20 -2.12
CA LEU A 639 16.98 -33.54 -2.38
C LEU A 639 16.25 -34.32 -3.49
N MET A 640 15.06 -33.87 -3.91
CA MET A 640 14.28 -34.47 -4.96
C MET A 640 14.41 -33.66 -6.26
N GLY A 641 15.21 -34.14 -7.22
CA GLY A 641 15.28 -33.57 -8.57
C GLY A 641 13.96 -33.73 -9.33
N CYS A 642 12.99 -32.86 -9.07
CA CYS A 642 11.58 -33.19 -9.05
C CYS A 642 10.84 -33.09 -10.39
N ARG A 643 11.34 -33.79 -11.42
CA ARG A 643 10.86 -33.70 -12.80
C ARG A 643 9.39 -34.11 -13.05
N ASN A 644 8.67 -34.69 -12.07
CA ASN A 644 7.34 -35.30 -12.29
C ASN A 644 6.31 -35.19 -11.13
N VAL A 645 6.52 -34.39 -10.07
CA VAL A 645 5.54 -34.32 -8.95
C VAL A 645 4.33 -33.43 -9.27
N TYR A 646 4.46 -32.47 -10.20
CA TYR A 646 3.42 -31.48 -10.50
C TYR A 646 2.08 -32.02 -11.02
N GLU A 647 2.03 -33.17 -11.69
CA GLU A 647 0.76 -33.69 -12.25
C GLU A 647 -0.29 -34.04 -11.18
N GLY A 648 0.13 -34.29 -9.94
CA GLY A 648 -0.80 -34.59 -8.84
C GLY A 648 -1.47 -33.35 -8.23
N LEU A 649 -0.72 -32.25 -8.08
CA LEU A 649 -1.18 -31.05 -7.36
C LEU A 649 -2.02 -30.10 -8.22
N LEU A 650 -1.77 -30.02 -9.53
CA LEU A 650 -2.56 -29.15 -10.42
C LEU A 650 -4.02 -29.60 -10.62
N TYR A 651 -4.39 -30.84 -10.28
CA TYR A 651 -5.68 -31.39 -10.68
C TYR A 651 -6.88 -30.98 -9.79
N GLN A 652 -6.66 -30.30 -8.66
CA GLN A 652 -7.74 -29.86 -7.76
C GLN A 652 -8.22 -28.41 -7.97
N THR A 653 -7.52 -27.57 -8.75
CA THR A 653 -7.92 -26.16 -8.95
C THR A 653 -8.88 -25.92 -10.11
N THR A 654 -9.18 -26.92 -10.96
CA THR A 654 -10.04 -26.73 -12.17
C THR A 654 -11.07 -27.85 -12.43
N ARG A 655 -11.87 -28.19 -11.41
CA ARG A 655 -13.24 -28.80 -11.49
C ARG A 655 -13.78 -28.90 -10.05
N LEU A 656 -15.07 -28.71 -9.75
CA LEU A 656 -16.25 -29.21 -10.45
C LEU A 656 -17.40 -28.18 -10.55
N GLY A 657 -17.64 -27.66 -11.75
CA GLY A 657 -19.00 -27.30 -12.15
C GLY A 657 -19.81 -28.56 -12.46
N LEU A 658 -20.48 -29.14 -11.46
CA LEU A 658 -21.43 -30.24 -11.65
C LEU A 658 -22.83 -29.85 -11.18
N ASN A 659 -23.82 -30.01 -12.05
CA ASN A 659 -25.23 -29.86 -11.71
C ASN A 659 -25.63 -30.91 -10.66
N MET A 660 -26.05 -30.47 -9.47
CA MET A 660 -26.77 -31.31 -8.50
C MET A 660 -28.26 -31.49 -8.88
N ASP A 661 -28.56 -31.57 -10.18
CA ASP A 661 -29.90 -31.92 -10.69
C ASP A 661 -30.12 -33.44 -10.61
N ARG A 662 -30.34 -33.93 -9.38
CA ARG A 662 -31.25 -35.03 -9.00
C ARG A 662 -31.05 -35.45 -7.54
N VAL A 663 -31.90 -34.90 -6.68
CA VAL A 663 -32.34 -35.65 -5.48
C VAL A 663 -33.40 -36.64 -5.95
N ASP A 664 -33.04 -37.92 -6.06
CA ASP A 664 -34.04 -38.98 -6.22
C ASP A 664 -34.66 -39.32 -4.85
N LYS A 665 -35.97 -39.59 -4.81
CA LYS A 665 -36.76 -39.37 -3.59
C LYS A 665 -36.70 -40.48 -2.53
N ASP A 666 -36.27 -41.68 -2.90
CA ASP A 666 -36.38 -42.88 -2.07
C ASP A 666 -35.01 -43.32 -1.49
N GLY A 667 -34.57 -42.63 -0.44
CA GLY A 667 -33.23 -42.81 0.17
C GLY A 667 -32.93 -44.23 0.70
N ARG A 668 -32.33 -45.09 -0.14
CA ARG A 668 -31.72 -46.39 0.23
C ARG A 668 -30.45 -46.68 -0.58
N GLY A 669 -29.29 -46.54 0.04
CA GLY A 669 -28.01 -46.93 -0.56
C GLY A 669 -27.84 -48.46 -0.69
N LYS A 670 -27.09 -48.90 -1.70
CA LYS A 670 -26.56 -50.27 -1.83
C LYS A 670 -25.07 -50.22 -2.13
N LEU A 671 -24.29 -51.03 -1.41
CA LEU A 671 -22.88 -51.27 -1.73
C LEU A 671 -22.76 -52.15 -3.00
N TRP A 672 -21.61 -52.05 -3.65
CA TRP A 672 -21.13 -53.01 -4.64
C TRP A 672 -19.73 -53.50 -4.25
N GLU A 673 -19.53 -54.82 -4.16
CA GLU A 673 -18.19 -55.41 -4.00
C GLU A 673 -17.46 -55.49 -5.36
N GLY A 674 -16.15 -55.26 -5.37
CA GLY A 674 -15.30 -55.36 -6.57
C GLY A 674 -13.93 -55.99 -6.29
N LYS A 675 -13.88 -57.31 -6.05
CA LYS A 675 -12.62 -58.02 -5.76
C LYS A 675 -11.71 -58.12 -6.99
N ARG A 676 -10.42 -57.77 -6.85
CA ARG A 676 -9.33 -58.35 -7.66
C ARG A 676 -8.00 -58.39 -6.90
N ARG A 677 -7.31 -59.53 -6.93
CA ARG A 677 -5.95 -59.73 -6.38
C ARG A 677 -4.91 -59.50 -7.47
N LEU A 678 -3.75 -58.96 -7.10
CA LEU A 678 -2.46 -59.20 -7.75
C LEU A 678 -1.37 -59.33 -6.68
N SER A 679 -0.22 -59.91 -7.02
CA SER A 679 0.81 -60.35 -6.06
C SER A 679 2.19 -59.74 -6.35
N VAL A 680 2.98 -59.55 -5.29
CA VAL A 680 4.33 -58.97 -5.34
C VAL A 680 5.36 -60.02 -4.94
N LYS A 681 6.54 -60.02 -5.59
CA LYS A 681 7.73 -60.78 -5.18
C LYS A 681 8.83 -59.80 -4.75
N GLN A 682 9.43 -60.03 -3.58
CA GLN A 682 10.59 -59.29 -3.10
C GLN A 682 11.92 -59.79 -3.70
N ARG A 683 12.93 -58.90 -3.71
CA ARG A 683 14.37 -59.21 -3.63
C ARG A 683 15.07 -58.17 -2.73
N HIS A 684 16.26 -58.50 -2.21
CA HIS A 684 16.98 -57.75 -1.17
C HIS A 684 18.34 -57.19 -1.65
N GLY A 685 18.91 -56.25 -0.86
CA GLY A 685 20.30 -55.78 -0.92
C GLY A 685 20.48 -54.49 -1.74
N VAL A 686 21.36 -53.55 -1.39
CA VAL A 686 22.52 -53.55 -0.46
C VAL A 686 22.59 -52.21 0.30
N SER A 687 23.30 -52.17 1.44
CA SER A 687 23.46 -50.99 2.33
C SER A 687 24.74 -50.18 2.11
N ARG A 688 24.73 -48.91 2.56
CA ARG A 688 25.90 -48.16 3.07
C ARG A 688 25.42 -46.97 3.91
N GLU A 689 26.00 -46.82 5.09
CA GLU A 689 25.86 -45.65 5.99
C GLU A 689 27.17 -44.87 5.99
N GLU A 690 27.12 -43.54 5.98
CA GLU A 690 28.24 -42.66 6.37
C GLU A 690 27.68 -41.50 7.21
N ASP A 691 28.16 -41.36 8.46
CA ASP A 691 27.65 -40.40 9.45
C ASP A 691 28.08 -38.94 9.14
N TYR A 692 27.14 -38.00 9.25
CA TYR A 692 27.44 -36.58 9.47
C TYR A 692 26.95 -36.12 10.85
N ARG A 693 27.88 -35.74 11.73
CA ARG A 693 27.57 -35.24 13.08
C ARG A 693 27.39 -33.72 13.08
N ALA A 694 26.17 -33.25 13.39
CA ALA A 694 25.86 -31.83 13.59
C ALA A 694 25.58 -31.53 15.08
N GLU A 695 26.61 -31.14 15.84
CA GLU A 695 26.46 -30.79 17.25
C GLU A 695 25.54 -29.57 17.47
N ARG A 696 24.87 -29.57 18.63
CA ARG A 696 24.39 -28.43 19.43
C ARG A 696 23.87 -27.18 18.68
N ASP A 697 22.55 -27.08 18.58
CA ASP A 697 21.87 -26.22 19.56
C ASP A 697 20.50 -26.83 19.94
N GLY A 698 20.01 -26.53 21.14
CA GLY A 698 19.07 -27.38 21.88
C GLY A 698 17.58 -27.07 21.69
N ASN A 699 17.21 -25.80 21.44
CA ASN A 699 15.81 -25.38 21.51
C ASN A 699 15.12 -25.23 20.14
N ALA A 700 15.84 -24.85 19.09
CA ALA A 700 15.23 -24.59 17.77
C ALA A 700 14.82 -25.86 17.01
N ARG A 701 15.51 -26.98 17.23
CA ARG A 701 15.32 -28.24 16.46
C ARG A 701 14.00 -28.97 16.75
N ASN A 702 13.17 -28.51 17.69
CA ASN A 702 11.88 -29.15 18.00
C ASN A 702 10.72 -28.66 17.11
N CYS A 703 10.78 -27.43 16.56
CA CYS A 703 9.72 -26.90 15.70
C CYS A 703 9.76 -27.46 14.26
N ILE A 704 10.86 -28.10 13.85
CA ILE A 704 11.12 -28.50 12.45
C ILE A 704 11.52 -29.98 12.42
N TRP A 705 10.86 -30.77 11.57
CA TRP A 705 11.16 -32.20 11.43
C TRP A 705 11.86 -32.48 10.08
N THR A 706 13.18 -32.62 10.11
CA THR A 706 13.98 -32.94 8.92
C THR A 706 13.72 -34.37 8.45
N CYS A 707 13.27 -34.57 7.21
CA CYS A 707 12.94 -35.89 6.70
C CYS A 707 14.14 -36.83 6.58
N ASP A 708 13.99 -38.05 7.13
CA ASP A 708 14.89 -39.17 6.86
C ASP A 708 14.79 -39.59 5.37
N THR A 709 15.93 -39.56 4.67
CA THR A 709 16.03 -39.81 3.24
C THR A 709 15.51 -41.18 2.80
N ASP A 710 15.54 -42.19 3.68
CA ASP A 710 15.11 -43.55 3.33
C ASP A 710 13.57 -43.73 3.40
N VAL A 711 12.84 -42.73 3.90
CA VAL A 711 11.38 -42.63 3.84
C VAL A 711 10.93 -42.08 2.48
N VAL A 712 11.58 -41.01 2.00
CA VAL A 712 11.25 -40.35 0.72
C VAL A 712 11.30 -41.34 -0.44
N ARG A 713 12.31 -42.22 -0.47
CA ARG A 713 12.47 -43.23 -1.53
C ARG A 713 11.39 -44.34 -1.53
N ARG A 714 10.54 -44.40 -0.49
CA ARG A 714 9.39 -45.31 -0.41
C ARG A 714 8.09 -44.60 -0.82
N ALA A 715 8.03 -43.28 -0.73
CA ALA A 715 6.90 -42.46 -1.16
C ALA A 715 6.70 -42.50 -2.70
N ASP A 716 7.77 -42.34 -3.50
CA ASP A 716 7.69 -42.46 -4.99
C ASP A 716 7.07 -43.80 -5.44
N SER A 717 7.39 -44.89 -4.73
CA SER A 717 6.81 -46.21 -5.00
C SER A 717 5.33 -46.33 -4.65
N ALA A 718 4.81 -45.49 -3.74
CA ALA A 718 3.40 -45.43 -3.37
C ALA A 718 2.59 -44.50 -4.28
N VAL A 719 3.14 -43.32 -4.63
CA VAL A 719 2.52 -42.32 -5.51
C VAL A 719 2.11 -42.93 -6.87
N ARG A 720 2.91 -43.86 -7.39
CA ARG A 720 2.60 -44.59 -8.65
C ARG A 720 1.43 -45.59 -8.57
N LEU A 721 0.84 -45.85 -7.39
CA LEU A 721 -0.18 -46.87 -7.18
C LEU A 721 -1.53 -46.34 -6.67
N THR A 722 -1.63 -45.08 -6.25
CA THR A 722 -2.84 -44.52 -5.61
C THR A 722 -3.63 -43.53 -6.48
N THR A 723 -3.14 -43.12 -7.64
CA THR A 723 -3.78 -42.15 -8.57
C THR A 723 -5.15 -42.55 -9.16
N ASN A 724 -5.77 -43.63 -8.66
CA ASN A 724 -7.13 -44.07 -9.01
C ASN A 724 -8.00 -44.42 -7.78
N ASN A 725 -7.61 -44.09 -6.55
CA ASN A 725 -8.47 -44.22 -5.37
C ASN A 725 -8.29 -43.03 -4.41
N LEU A 726 -9.43 -42.47 -3.98
CA LEU A 726 -9.54 -41.31 -3.10
C LEU A 726 -8.88 -41.56 -1.73
N ILE A 727 -7.82 -40.81 -1.44
CA ILE A 727 -7.42 -40.42 -0.08
C ILE A 727 -7.11 -38.92 -0.14
N GLU A 728 -7.95 -38.11 0.47
CA GLU A 728 -7.75 -36.67 0.61
C GLU A 728 -6.56 -36.37 1.54
N TRP A 729 -5.71 -35.44 1.14
CA TRP A 729 -4.61 -34.92 1.95
C TRP A 729 -4.71 -33.40 1.99
N ASP A 730 -5.64 -32.90 2.83
CA ASP A 730 -5.83 -31.46 3.04
C ASP A 730 -4.63 -30.89 3.82
N ILE A 731 -3.63 -30.38 3.08
CA ILE A 731 -2.47 -29.68 3.66
C ILE A 731 -2.92 -28.27 4.07
N LEU A 732 -3.49 -28.17 5.27
CA LEU A 732 -3.94 -26.91 5.83
C LEU A 732 -2.77 -26.05 6.33
N SER A 733 -2.36 -25.09 5.51
CA SER A 733 -1.38 -24.06 5.92
C SER A 733 -2.08 -22.83 6.49
N THR A 734 -1.54 -22.24 7.56
CA THR A 734 -2.07 -20.97 8.10
C THR A 734 -1.48 -19.81 7.31
N VAL A 735 -2.32 -18.97 6.69
CA VAL A 735 -1.85 -17.83 5.88
C VAL A 735 -2.27 -16.47 6.44
N GLU A 736 -3.56 -16.23 6.70
CA GLU A 736 -4.04 -14.95 7.24
C GLU A 736 -4.19 -14.97 8.77
N THR A 737 -3.64 -13.95 9.44
CA THR A 737 -3.66 -13.85 10.91
C THR A 737 -4.96 -13.27 11.48
N ALA A 738 -5.73 -12.49 10.70
CA ALA A 738 -6.96 -11.85 11.17
C ALA A 738 -8.10 -12.84 11.46
N PHE A 739 -8.35 -13.77 10.53
CA PHE A 739 -9.38 -14.81 10.69
C PHE A 739 -9.05 -15.80 11.80
N LEU A 740 -7.78 -16.19 11.84
CA LEU A 740 -7.12 -16.84 12.95
C LEU A 740 -7.48 -16.13 14.27
N TRP A 741 -7.21 -14.82 14.38
CA TRP A 741 -7.43 -14.08 15.62
C TRP A 741 -8.89 -14.13 16.07
N MET A 742 -9.84 -14.06 15.13
CA MET A 742 -11.27 -14.19 15.41
C MET A 742 -11.61 -15.55 16.01
N TRP A 743 -11.24 -16.65 15.35
CA TRP A 743 -11.47 -18.01 15.87
C TRP A 743 -10.89 -18.17 17.26
N TRP A 744 -9.67 -17.68 17.47
CA TRP A 744 -9.06 -17.80 18.78
C TRP A 744 -9.91 -17.20 19.90
N GLN A 745 -10.54 -16.04 19.68
CA GLN A 745 -11.30 -15.37 20.74
C GLN A 745 -12.48 -16.23 21.24
N GLU A 746 -13.03 -17.10 20.39
CA GLU A 746 -14.23 -17.89 20.66
C GLU A 746 -13.96 -19.21 21.40
N GLN A 747 -12.73 -19.74 21.33
CA GLN A 747 -12.39 -21.08 21.84
C GLN A 747 -12.10 -21.17 23.35
N ASP A 748 -12.27 -22.36 23.92
CA ASP A 748 -11.91 -22.68 25.31
C ASP A 748 -10.45 -23.11 25.50
N GLU A 749 -9.94 -23.04 26.73
CA GLU A 749 -8.53 -23.34 27.03
C GLU A 749 -8.08 -24.77 26.65
N ALA A 750 -8.98 -25.75 26.57
CA ALA A 750 -8.64 -27.12 26.19
C ALA A 750 -8.37 -27.23 24.68
N VAL A 751 -9.29 -26.74 23.84
CA VAL A 751 -9.10 -26.67 22.37
C VAL A 751 -7.85 -25.85 22.05
N ARG A 752 -7.71 -24.71 22.72
CA ARG A 752 -6.58 -23.78 22.64
C ARG A 752 -5.24 -24.47 22.92
N ASN A 753 -5.17 -25.35 23.93
CA ASN A 753 -3.94 -26.05 24.30
C ASN A 753 -3.62 -27.26 23.39
N VAL A 754 -4.63 -27.98 22.87
CA VAL A 754 -4.40 -29.05 21.88
C VAL A 754 -3.65 -28.53 20.66
N TYR A 755 -4.13 -27.43 20.10
CA TYR A 755 -3.58 -26.88 18.86
C TYR A 755 -2.19 -26.26 19.08
N ARG A 756 -1.85 -25.78 20.29
CA ARG A 756 -0.46 -25.34 20.62
C ARG A 756 0.55 -26.46 20.45
N ASN A 757 0.16 -27.68 20.83
CA ASN A 757 1.02 -28.85 20.71
C ASN A 757 1.22 -29.28 19.25
N LEU A 758 0.23 -29.06 18.37
CA LEU A 758 0.33 -29.37 16.94
C LEU A 758 1.34 -28.47 16.20
N ILE A 759 1.45 -27.20 16.59
CA ILE A 759 2.44 -26.28 16.01
C ILE A 759 3.82 -26.52 16.64
N ASN A 760 3.88 -26.72 17.96
CA ASN A 760 5.12 -27.05 18.66
C ASN A 760 5.73 -28.42 18.26
N SER A 761 4.97 -29.32 17.64
CA SER A 761 5.44 -30.60 17.11
C SER A 761 5.77 -30.59 15.60
N GLY A 762 5.59 -29.45 14.93
CA GLY A 762 5.69 -29.34 13.48
C GLY A 762 4.63 -30.17 12.74
N GLN A 763 3.47 -30.43 13.36
CA GLN A 763 2.31 -31.01 12.67
C GLN A 763 1.48 -29.96 11.93
N ILE A 764 1.63 -28.67 12.25
CA ILE A 764 0.99 -27.57 11.53
C ILE A 764 2.02 -26.45 11.36
N GLU A 765 2.21 -26.02 10.12
CA GLU A 765 3.09 -24.91 9.76
C GLU A 765 2.31 -23.60 9.56
N LEU A 766 2.94 -22.49 9.95
CA LEU A 766 2.47 -21.13 9.74
C LEU A 766 3.25 -20.51 8.58
N ILE A 767 2.57 -19.90 7.62
CA ILE A 767 3.12 -19.44 6.34
C ILE A 767 2.64 -18.01 6.07
N GLY A 768 3.50 -17.12 5.57
CA GLY A 768 3.17 -15.71 5.38
C GLY A 768 3.05 -14.93 6.71
N GLY A 769 1.95 -15.08 7.45
CA GLY A 769 1.76 -14.45 8.76
C GLY A 769 1.48 -12.94 8.74
N GLY A 770 1.10 -12.39 7.58
CA GLY A 770 0.43 -11.09 7.50
C GLY A 770 -0.89 -11.10 8.28
N TRP A 771 -1.42 -9.92 8.62
CA TRP A 771 -2.78 -9.82 9.14
C TRP A 771 -3.80 -10.31 8.11
N VAL A 772 -3.61 -9.94 6.85
CA VAL A 772 -4.31 -10.45 5.66
C VAL A 772 -3.31 -10.71 4.52
N MET A 773 -3.69 -11.46 3.50
CA MET A 773 -2.94 -11.48 2.24
C MET A 773 -3.24 -10.17 1.49
N ASN A 774 -2.27 -9.25 1.45
CA ASN A 774 -2.42 -8.04 0.67
C ASN A 774 -2.17 -8.31 -0.82
N ASP A 775 -2.86 -7.56 -1.67
CA ASP A 775 -2.56 -7.47 -3.09
C ASP A 775 -1.16 -6.86 -3.32
N GLU A 776 -0.46 -7.29 -4.37
CA GLU A 776 0.93 -6.86 -4.64
C GLU A 776 1.01 -5.67 -5.61
N ALA A 777 0.01 -5.49 -6.47
CA ALA A 777 -0.05 -4.37 -7.39
C ALA A 777 -0.43 -3.04 -6.70
N SER A 778 -1.38 -3.08 -5.77
CA SER A 778 -2.07 -1.86 -5.27
C SER A 778 -1.71 -1.42 -3.85
N SER A 779 -0.99 -2.26 -3.08
CA SER A 779 -0.60 -1.93 -1.70
C SER A 779 0.58 -0.98 -1.62
N HIS A 780 0.63 -0.13 -0.60
CA HIS A 780 1.79 0.72 -0.31
C HIS A 780 2.73 0.04 0.72
N TYR A 781 4.05 0.12 0.53
CA TYR A 781 5.05 -0.64 1.31
C TYR A 781 4.90 -0.46 2.83
N GLN A 782 4.64 0.76 3.31
CA GLN A 782 4.40 1.06 4.73
C GLN A 782 3.23 0.24 5.30
N ALA A 783 2.11 0.12 4.57
CA ALA A 783 0.95 -0.62 5.01
C ALA A 783 1.22 -2.14 5.04
N THR A 784 1.99 -2.65 4.05
CA THR A 784 2.48 -4.03 4.04
C THR A 784 3.37 -4.31 5.25
N ILE A 785 4.33 -3.43 5.54
CA ILE A 785 5.25 -3.58 6.68
C ILE A 785 4.48 -3.56 8.02
N ASP A 786 3.55 -2.61 8.22
CA ASP A 786 2.78 -2.51 9.46
C ASP A 786 1.81 -3.69 9.66
N GLN A 787 1.14 -4.16 8.59
CA GLN A 787 0.19 -5.27 8.70
C GLN A 787 0.88 -6.63 8.92
N PHE A 788 2.08 -6.83 8.36
CA PHE A 788 2.94 -7.97 8.71
C PHE A 788 3.55 -7.85 10.10
N ALA A 789 3.99 -6.66 10.51
CA ALA A 789 4.53 -6.43 11.85
C ALA A 789 3.50 -6.74 12.93
N TRP A 790 2.25 -6.31 12.74
CA TRP A 790 1.14 -6.64 13.63
C TRP A 790 0.83 -8.14 13.62
N GLY A 791 0.72 -8.78 12.44
CA GLY A 791 0.46 -10.22 12.30
C GLY A 791 1.55 -11.08 12.95
N LEU A 792 2.81 -10.91 12.55
CA LEU A 792 3.95 -11.69 13.06
C LEU A 792 4.18 -11.49 14.57
N ARG A 793 4.00 -10.27 15.10
CA ARG A 793 4.06 -9.99 16.55
C ARG A 793 2.97 -10.71 17.32
N TRP A 794 1.76 -10.70 16.76
CA TRP A 794 0.60 -11.37 17.31
C TRP A 794 0.86 -12.90 17.34
N LEU A 795 1.44 -13.46 16.27
CA LEU A 795 1.84 -14.86 16.22
C LEU A 795 2.92 -15.19 17.27
N GLU A 796 4.05 -14.47 17.30
CA GLU A 796 5.16 -14.82 18.21
C GLU A 796 4.78 -14.70 19.70
N LYS A 797 3.95 -13.72 20.08
CA LYS A 797 3.41 -13.58 21.45
C LYS A 797 2.56 -14.78 21.91
N THR A 798 2.43 -15.82 21.08
CA THR A 798 1.61 -17.01 21.29
C THR A 798 2.36 -18.32 21.27
N PHE A 799 2.88 -18.73 20.11
CA PHE A 799 3.52 -20.03 19.94
C PHE A 799 5.01 -19.95 20.28
N GLY A 800 5.49 -18.75 20.66
CA GLY A 800 6.91 -18.44 20.79
C GLY A 800 7.62 -18.65 19.45
N VAL A 801 8.79 -19.26 19.50
CA VAL A 801 9.67 -19.46 18.33
C VAL A 801 9.02 -20.32 17.24
N CYS A 802 8.21 -21.33 17.58
CA CYS A 802 7.46 -22.12 16.59
C CYS A 802 6.30 -21.32 15.94
N GLY A 803 6.09 -20.08 16.37
CA GLY A 803 5.07 -19.16 15.88
C GLY A 803 5.50 -18.30 14.71
N ARG A 804 6.79 -18.27 14.38
CA ARG A 804 7.35 -17.46 13.29
C ARG A 804 7.31 -18.26 11.98
N PRO A 805 6.53 -17.83 10.96
CA PRO A 805 6.64 -18.39 9.62
C PRO A 805 8.07 -18.28 9.08
N ARG A 806 8.50 -19.32 8.36
CA ARG A 806 9.75 -19.32 7.57
C ARG A 806 9.53 -19.05 6.10
N ILE A 807 8.36 -19.42 5.59
CA ILE A 807 8.02 -19.36 4.17
C ILE A 807 6.93 -18.30 3.95
N GLY A 808 7.12 -17.42 2.97
CA GLY A 808 6.08 -16.55 2.45
C GLY A 808 5.28 -17.29 1.37
N TRP A 809 3.96 -17.11 1.32
CA TRP A 809 3.13 -17.72 0.27
C TRP A 809 2.05 -16.77 -0.22
N GLN A 810 2.15 -16.44 -1.50
CA GLN A 810 1.26 -15.58 -2.27
C GLN A 810 0.38 -16.48 -3.15
N ILE A 811 -0.68 -17.03 -2.54
CA ILE A 811 -1.58 -17.99 -3.19
C ILE A 811 -2.40 -17.32 -4.30
N ASP A 812 -2.95 -16.12 -4.04
CA ASP A 812 -3.89 -15.49 -4.97
C ASP A 812 -3.82 -13.95 -5.17
N PRO A 813 -2.73 -13.20 -4.83
CA PRO A 813 -2.67 -11.76 -5.12
C PRO A 813 -2.55 -11.49 -6.63
N PHE A 814 -2.69 -10.23 -7.04
CA PHE A 814 -2.42 -9.79 -8.41
C PHE A 814 -1.14 -8.95 -8.48
N GLY A 815 -0.40 -9.08 -9.60
CA GLY A 815 0.74 -8.23 -9.95
C GLY A 815 1.94 -8.31 -9.01
N HIS A 816 2.63 -9.45 -9.00
CA HIS A 816 3.81 -9.71 -8.16
C HIS A 816 4.84 -8.58 -8.18
N SER A 817 5.34 -8.23 -6.99
CA SER A 817 6.19 -7.05 -6.80
C SER A 817 7.59 -7.43 -6.28
N LYS A 818 8.61 -6.85 -6.93
CA LYS A 818 10.02 -6.92 -6.53
C LYS A 818 10.19 -6.43 -5.08
N GLU A 819 9.46 -5.37 -4.72
CA GLU A 819 9.44 -4.81 -3.36
C GLU A 819 8.82 -5.76 -2.32
N THR A 820 7.77 -6.54 -2.65
CA THR A 820 7.23 -7.53 -1.69
C THR A 820 8.24 -8.63 -1.38
N ALA A 821 9.00 -9.10 -2.38
CA ALA A 821 10.10 -10.04 -2.18
C ALA A 821 11.25 -9.44 -1.34
N SER A 822 11.51 -8.14 -1.48
CA SER A 822 12.48 -7.37 -0.69
C SER A 822 12.05 -7.23 0.77
N ILE A 823 10.76 -6.93 1.02
CA ILE A 823 10.17 -6.86 2.37
C ILE A 823 10.25 -8.23 3.05
N MET A 824 9.90 -9.31 2.36
CA MET A 824 10.02 -10.69 2.88
C MET A 824 11.48 -11.03 3.25
N ALA A 825 12.46 -10.65 2.42
CA ALA A 825 13.88 -10.82 2.74
C ALA A 825 14.28 -10.10 4.04
N GLN A 826 13.83 -8.85 4.20
CA GLN A 826 14.14 -7.99 5.35
C GLN A 826 13.39 -8.41 6.63
N MET A 827 12.27 -9.13 6.49
CA MET A 827 11.59 -9.84 7.59
C MET A 827 12.22 -11.21 7.90
N GLY A 828 13.22 -11.66 7.13
CA GLY A 828 13.95 -12.90 7.41
C GLY A 828 13.17 -14.18 7.09
N PHE A 829 12.45 -14.19 5.97
CA PHE A 829 11.89 -15.41 5.38
C PHE A 829 12.96 -16.19 4.60
N ASP A 830 12.91 -17.53 4.67
CA ASP A 830 13.82 -18.46 3.99
C ASP A 830 13.45 -18.67 2.50
N GLY A 831 12.27 -18.22 2.07
CA GLY A 831 11.78 -18.35 0.70
C GLY A 831 10.36 -17.81 0.52
N LEU A 832 9.96 -17.60 -0.75
CA LEU A 832 8.68 -17.02 -1.16
C LEU A 832 8.06 -17.84 -2.30
N PHE A 833 6.90 -18.45 -2.07
CA PHE A 833 6.14 -19.15 -3.09
C PHE A 833 5.06 -18.23 -3.65
N PHE A 834 4.91 -18.15 -4.98
CA PHE A 834 3.79 -17.43 -5.61
C PHE A 834 3.15 -18.21 -6.75
N SER A 835 1.81 -18.13 -6.82
CA SER A 835 1.00 -18.59 -7.95
C SER A 835 1.10 -17.64 -9.15
N ARG A 836 0.25 -17.80 -10.19
CA ARG A 836 -0.11 -16.72 -11.14
C ARG A 836 1.00 -16.06 -11.98
N LEU A 837 2.22 -16.63 -12.01
CA LEU A 837 3.27 -16.32 -13.00
C LEU A 837 2.71 -16.33 -14.45
N ASP A 838 3.23 -15.44 -15.30
CA ASP A 838 2.89 -15.37 -16.73
C ASP A 838 3.03 -16.75 -17.39
N TYR A 839 2.05 -17.13 -18.22
CA TYR A 839 1.98 -18.47 -18.78
C TYR A 839 3.14 -18.79 -19.75
N GLN A 840 3.72 -17.78 -20.41
CA GLN A 840 4.85 -17.94 -21.33
C GLN A 840 6.15 -18.18 -20.55
N ASP A 841 6.39 -17.42 -19.47
CA ASP A 841 7.54 -17.66 -18.57
C ASP A 841 7.37 -18.99 -17.82
N LYS A 842 6.16 -19.32 -17.37
CA LYS A 842 5.87 -20.61 -16.72
C LYS A 842 6.12 -21.80 -17.66
N GLU A 843 5.66 -21.74 -18.91
CA GLU A 843 5.94 -22.78 -19.90
C GLU A 843 7.44 -22.87 -20.21
N SER A 844 8.13 -21.73 -20.33
CA SER A 844 9.59 -21.68 -20.49
C SER A 844 10.31 -22.40 -19.34
N ARG A 845 10.00 -22.04 -18.09
CA ARG A 845 10.61 -22.60 -16.87
C ARG A 845 10.31 -24.07 -16.64
N LEU A 846 9.11 -24.54 -16.97
CA LEU A 846 8.78 -25.97 -16.93
C LEU A 846 9.62 -26.75 -17.95
N ASN A 847 9.76 -26.23 -19.18
CA ASN A 847 10.54 -26.86 -20.24
C ASN A 847 12.06 -26.86 -19.96
N THR A 848 12.60 -25.80 -19.35
CA THR A 848 14.02 -25.68 -18.96
C THR A 848 14.34 -26.27 -17.59
N SER A 849 13.33 -26.59 -16.77
CA SER A 849 13.46 -26.95 -15.34
C SER A 849 14.08 -25.84 -14.47
N THR A 850 13.68 -24.58 -14.70
CA THR A 850 14.13 -23.38 -13.96
C THR A 850 12.97 -22.69 -13.22
N MET A 851 12.11 -23.49 -12.60
CA MET A 851 11.00 -23.05 -11.74
C MET A 851 11.51 -22.43 -10.42
N GLU A 852 12.64 -22.93 -9.92
CA GLU A 852 13.36 -22.36 -8.78
C GLU A 852 14.29 -21.23 -9.22
N MET A 853 14.28 -20.09 -8.51
CA MET A 853 15.22 -18.99 -8.74
C MET A 853 15.53 -18.21 -7.46
N VAL A 854 16.70 -17.57 -7.41
CA VAL A 854 16.99 -16.51 -6.44
C VAL A 854 16.47 -15.20 -7.04
N TRP A 855 15.62 -14.47 -6.32
CA TRP A 855 15.08 -13.19 -6.81
C TRP A 855 15.90 -12.02 -6.29
N GLU A 856 16.60 -11.33 -7.20
CA GLU A 856 17.29 -10.05 -6.95
C GLU A 856 16.23 -8.95 -6.72
N ALA A 857 16.02 -8.60 -5.45
CA ALA A 857 14.81 -7.89 -5.01
C ALA A 857 14.97 -6.37 -4.79
N SER A 858 16.18 -5.81 -4.93
CA SER A 858 16.39 -4.35 -5.02
C SER A 858 17.78 -4.07 -5.60
N GLU A 859 17.87 -3.09 -6.50
CA GLU A 859 19.17 -2.63 -7.04
C GLU A 859 19.84 -1.60 -6.11
N SER A 860 19.03 -0.87 -5.34
CA SER A 860 19.52 0.18 -4.43
C SER A 860 20.19 -0.35 -3.16
N LEU A 861 19.71 -1.46 -2.57
CA LEU A 861 20.22 -2.01 -1.30
C LEU A 861 21.50 -2.85 -1.47
N GLY A 862 21.62 -3.59 -2.57
CA GLY A 862 22.78 -4.44 -2.88
C GLY A 862 22.91 -5.71 -2.03
N GLU A 863 23.99 -6.47 -2.28
CA GLU A 863 24.25 -7.84 -1.78
C GLU A 863 24.01 -8.06 -0.28
N SER A 864 24.07 -7.01 0.55
CA SER A 864 23.85 -7.07 2.01
C SER A 864 22.40 -7.30 2.46
N THR A 865 21.40 -7.12 1.58
CA THR A 865 19.99 -7.52 1.86
C THR A 865 19.56 -8.74 1.05
N GLU A 866 20.25 -9.01 -0.07
CA GLU A 866 19.97 -10.05 -1.07
C GLU A 866 20.29 -11.50 -0.59
N GLU A 867 20.48 -11.72 0.70
CA GLU A 867 20.64 -13.06 1.25
C GLU A 867 19.30 -13.84 1.21
N GLY A 868 18.92 -14.33 0.03
CA GLY A 868 18.23 -15.60 -0.11
C GLY A 868 16.71 -15.63 -0.05
N THR A 869 15.98 -14.66 -0.64
CA THR A 869 14.58 -14.96 -1.05
C THR A 869 14.61 -15.91 -2.25
N ASN A 870 14.64 -17.22 -1.96
CA ASN A 870 14.39 -18.22 -2.99
C ASN A 870 12.92 -18.19 -3.37
N THR A 871 12.63 -17.93 -4.65
CA THR A 871 11.36 -18.31 -5.24
C THR A 871 11.44 -19.78 -5.62
N LEU A 872 10.71 -20.61 -4.87
CA LEU A 872 10.25 -21.92 -5.34
C LEU A 872 8.79 -21.78 -5.78
N GLN A 873 8.35 -22.63 -6.72
CA GLN A 873 6.95 -22.77 -7.16
C GLN A 873 6.58 -24.26 -7.20
#